data_AF-A0A9P8J8W1-F1
#
_entry.id   AF-A0A9P8J8W1-F1
#
_cell.length_a   1.000
_cell.length_b   1.000
_cell.length_c   1.000
_cell.angle_alpha   90.00
_cell.angle_beta   90.00
_cell.angle_gamma   90.00
#
_symmetry.space_group_name_H-M   'P 1'
#
loop_
_entity.id
_entity.type
_entity.pdbx_description
1 polymer ?
#
loop_
_entity_poly.entity_id
_entity_poly.type
_entity_poly.pdbx_seq_one_letter_code
_entity_poly.pdbx_strand_id
1 'polypeptide(L)'
;MSGLAPPPARRQTLTEFFEGFFENDDGTTSILQLDDERLAQIEEIERTVGESAGFRVGAASTLTRHDRHLGEYRNTCILQFIKEGRQSELIIKNNRGPENDPLFFPEDREAFWKLVKIYLTWMMKQVQPRNSTDTRPRLATIANRRWSILHWARVYMTSPPTFRTLQAKTNSALYFAVNKFKVNTDRRDKPFFGRNELRYLIDHDLEKTDAFDVAESHHAVWTLALVCGVRPGAIGWSTHRRSNYLRWKDITIRRNTESPSKFDMTIEFPYMKGFQDANALERGHDADGCLRLTLRAPSNPDNILLSPTVRILAIALKRGLLAQYKNIEELLTGNHVEVMVSAEHLNDPIFLAATSGGRSLDMKRPASAAALSAYLNKRAKDAGFKSGTMYAFRRKAANNVDRAAGREALRQFMHHAPTSTVYETNYENANFDLDVTAIAMDEVMKPEQTSAQRAPILFRASLRADHATVQTRIDAYVNEHIDKTLDGHKATNERRRLKRLAWKALDAENQALQRETFTLEQLKARQAEIRGPSKLMNLIQNRFQKQKADGQDLEADELDELEDDENEDEEARLDLEELVGIDFSTHDEAEPDVEPDLSPAQSSSSSEKEASETIELGTDREFECGQVFDVPYDDVLYNFLEVMLEGDSQILSKGSSRPCQECLSDPTVPVEKKFRKYKNQSDLQRHLESNIHSPLKKWLRRVAAAQAQDGEGLARCYCGRAYAHLNKLQDHLEKVRDKGVEQDNPHFAGMTEDGWLQLNWEKSRRSVNNSRRIQAERQREREDLGRVRPQVEVLTERVPSTIVRGAYSGPQDPAATKRMQDFMQRTAHLPKLTPQSLKAKDEANGGGSVEWVTKEELRRGPSEHYKWVMESLKEMTGEPPAKKARK
;
A
#
# COMPACT_ATOMS: atom_id res chain seq x y z
N MET A 1 -42.93 -17.00 -8.90
CA MET A 1 -43.06 -15.60 -8.45
C MET A 1 -43.76 -15.54 -7.08
N SER A 2 -43.11 -15.95 -5.98
CA SER A 2 -43.69 -15.77 -4.64
C SER A 2 -42.59 -15.69 -3.56
N GLY A 3 -41.54 -14.91 -3.83
CA GLY A 3 -40.47 -14.60 -2.87
C GLY A 3 -40.53 -13.15 -2.37
N LEU A 4 -41.67 -12.47 -2.51
CA LEU A 4 -41.86 -11.14 -1.95
C LEU A 4 -42.28 -11.30 -0.49
N ALA A 5 -41.55 -10.63 0.41
CA ALA A 5 -41.94 -10.55 1.81
C ALA A 5 -43.37 -9.99 1.90
N PRO A 6 -44.22 -10.51 2.82
CA PRO A 6 -45.54 -9.94 3.03
C PRO A 6 -45.39 -8.44 3.33
N PRO A 7 -46.32 -7.60 2.85
CA PRO A 7 -46.29 -6.17 3.16
C PRO A 7 -46.20 -6.01 4.68
N PRO A 8 -45.32 -5.12 5.19
CA PRO A 8 -45.23 -4.89 6.62
C PRO A 8 -46.62 -4.53 7.14
N ALA A 9 -47.00 -5.11 8.29
CA ALA A 9 -48.28 -4.80 8.93
C ALA A 9 -48.41 -3.27 9.04
N ARG A 10 -49.60 -2.74 8.68
CA ARG A 10 -49.90 -1.32 8.80
C ARG A 10 -49.62 -0.91 10.24
N ARG A 11 -48.65 -0.02 10.45
CA ARG A 11 -48.40 0.55 11.77
C ARG A 11 -49.63 1.34 12.19
N GLN A 12 -50.10 1.12 13.42
CA GLN A 12 -51.15 1.93 14.02
C GLN A 12 -50.73 3.39 13.98
N THR A 13 -51.62 4.28 13.54
CA THR A 13 -51.33 5.72 13.55
C THR A 13 -51.32 6.23 14.99
N LEU A 14 -50.63 7.35 15.26
CA LEU A 14 -50.69 7.98 16.60
C LEU A 14 -52.14 8.28 17.00
N THR A 15 -52.96 8.70 16.04
CA THR A 15 -54.38 8.95 16.26
C THR A 15 -55.12 7.66 16.64
N GLU A 16 -54.94 6.57 15.89
CA GLU A 16 -55.54 5.26 16.21
C GLU A 16 -55.04 4.70 17.56
N PHE A 17 -53.80 5.01 17.95
CA PHE A 17 -53.24 4.64 19.25
C PHE A 17 -53.92 5.43 20.37
N PHE A 18 -54.03 6.75 20.23
CA PHE A 18 -54.61 7.64 21.23
C PHE A 18 -56.14 7.63 21.29
N GLU A 19 -56.85 7.39 20.18
CA GLU A 19 -58.31 7.25 20.13
C GLU A 19 -58.77 6.08 21.02
N GLY A 20 -57.92 5.08 21.23
CA GLY A 20 -58.18 4.03 22.20
C GLY A 20 -58.23 4.51 23.65
N PHE A 21 -57.54 5.59 24.01
CA PHE A 21 -57.44 6.09 25.39
C PHE A 21 -58.65 6.92 25.83
N PHE A 22 -59.51 7.31 24.89
CA PHE A 22 -60.60 8.25 25.12
C PHE A 22 -61.92 7.68 24.61
N GLU A 23 -62.90 7.54 25.50
CA GLU A 23 -64.29 7.24 25.11
C GLU A 23 -65.01 8.56 24.82
N ASN A 24 -65.69 8.64 23.69
CA ASN A 24 -66.44 9.82 23.26
C ASN A 24 -67.94 9.51 23.29
N ASP A 25 -68.49 9.19 24.45
CA ASP A 25 -69.91 8.83 24.50
C ASP A 25 -70.84 10.05 24.58
N ASP A 26 -70.39 11.22 25.09
CA ASP A 26 -71.28 12.39 25.29
C ASP A 26 -70.62 13.76 25.00
N GLY A 27 -69.51 13.80 24.25
CA GLY A 27 -68.72 15.03 24.05
C GLY A 27 -67.87 15.46 25.26
N THR A 28 -67.95 14.70 26.36
CA THR A 28 -66.98 14.73 27.46
C THR A 28 -65.97 13.61 27.29
N THR A 29 -64.70 13.97 27.12
CA THR A 29 -63.61 13.01 26.96
C THR A 29 -63.26 12.39 28.31
N SER A 30 -63.69 11.16 28.59
CA SER A 30 -63.26 10.39 29.78
C SER A 30 -62.08 9.48 29.44
N ILE A 31 -61.11 9.42 30.36
CA ILE A 31 -59.96 8.50 30.24
C ILE A 31 -60.49 7.09 30.49
N LEU A 32 -60.41 6.24 29.47
CA LEU A 32 -60.71 4.82 29.58
C LEU A 32 -59.76 4.16 30.58
N GLN A 33 -60.25 3.20 31.39
CA GLN A 33 -59.37 2.32 32.14
C GLN A 33 -58.47 1.58 31.14
N LEU A 34 -57.16 1.73 31.31
CA LEU A 34 -56.17 1.05 30.46
C LEU A 34 -56.31 -0.45 30.68
N ASP A 35 -56.53 -1.19 29.60
CA ASP A 35 -56.43 -2.64 29.63
C ASP A 35 -54.98 -3.08 29.91
N ASP A 36 -54.82 -4.32 30.36
CA ASP A 36 -53.50 -4.90 30.70
C ASP A 36 -52.54 -4.87 29.49
N GLU A 37 -53.07 -4.93 28.27
CA GLU A 37 -52.28 -4.90 27.03
C GLU A 37 -51.66 -3.51 26.81
N ARG A 38 -52.41 -2.42 27.00
CA ARG A 38 -51.88 -1.05 26.87
C ARG A 38 -50.97 -0.67 28.02
N LEU A 39 -51.25 -1.15 29.24
CA LEU A 39 -50.30 -0.99 30.35
C LEU A 39 -48.96 -1.64 30.01
N ALA A 40 -48.97 -2.86 29.46
CA ALA A 40 -47.74 -3.52 29.01
C ALA A 40 -47.02 -2.75 27.87
N GLN A 41 -47.75 -2.11 26.95
CA GLN A 41 -47.16 -1.26 25.91
C GLN A 41 -46.53 0.02 26.49
N ILE A 42 -47.16 0.63 27.50
CA ILE A 42 -46.59 1.79 28.22
C ILE A 42 -45.34 1.37 28.98
N GLU A 43 -45.37 0.24 29.70
CA GLU A 43 -44.19 -0.30 30.38
C GLU A 43 -43.05 -0.59 29.40
N GLU A 44 -43.36 -1.10 28.20
CA GLU A 44 -42.38 -1.32 27.13
C GLU A 44 -41.79 -0.01 26.60
N ILE A 45 -42.61 1.04 26.45
CA ILE A 45 -42.15 2.38 26.06
C ILE A 45 -41.28 2.97 27.16
N GLU A 46 -41.69 2.88 28.42
CA GLU A 46 -40.91 3.35 29.58
C GLU A 46 -39.57 2.60 29.67
N ARG A 47 -39.57 1.29 29.44
CA ARG A 47 -38.35 0.48 29.32
C ARG A 47 -37.47 0.97 28.17
N THR A 48 -38.04 1.20 26.99
CA THR A 48 -37.32 1.72 25.81
C THR A 48 -36.77 3.12 26.06
N VAL A 49 -37.52 4.00 26.74
CA VAL A 49 -37.07 5.33 27.16
C VAL A 49 -35.92 5.20 28.16
N GLY A 50 -36.00 4.27 29.10
CA GLY A 50 -34.91 3.91 30.01
C GLY A 50 -33.66 3.41 29.28
N GLU A 51 -33.82 2.54 28.27
CA GLU A 51 -32.73 2.08 27.41
C GLU A 51 -32.15 3.23 26.57
N SER A 52 -32.99 4.17 26.14
CA SER A 52 -32.58 5.35 25.36
C SER A 52 -31.72 6.33 26.16
N ALA A 53 -31.86 6.36 27.50
CA ALA A 53 -31.00 7.17 28.36
C ALA A 53 -29.51 6.80 28.25
N GLY A 54 -29.21 5.54 27.88
CA GLY A 54 -27.86 5.07 27.58
C GLY A 54 -27.48 5.17 26.10
N PHE A 55 -28.43 5.52 25.22
CA PHE A 55 -28.19 5.61 23.78
C PHE A 55 -27.35 6.85 23.46
N ARG A 56 -26.19 6.62 22.85
CA ARG A 56 -25.27 7.69 22.47
C ARG A 56 -25.44 7.99 21.00
N VAL A 57 -25.83 9.23 20.71
CA VAL A 57 -25.93 9.72 19.32
C VAL A 57 -24.52 9.81 18.72
N GLY A 58 -24.29 9.07 17.64
CA GLY A 58 -23.05 9.12 16.87
C GLY A 58 -22.66 7.79 16.25
N ALA A 59 -21.71 7.83 15.32
CA ALA A 59 -21.14 6.61 14.75
C ALA A 59 -20.43 5.78 15.83
N ALA A 60 -20.63 4.45 15.81
CA ALA A 60 -20.02 3.53 16.78
C ALA A 60 -18.50 3.72 16.91
N SER A 61 -17.80 3.97 15.79
CA SER A 61 -16.35 4.24 15.78
C SER A 61 -15.96 5.52 16.53
N THR A 62 -16.79 6.56 16.46
CA THR A 62 -16.61 7.81 17.21
C THR A 62 -16.83 7.59 18.70
N LEU A 63 -17.83 6.79 19.07
CA LEU A 63 -18.09 6.42 20.47
C LEU A 63 -16.96 5.58 21.05
N THR A 64 -16.50 4.54 20.33
CA THR A 64 -15.33 3.73 20.74
C THR A 64 -14.08 4.60 20.90
N ARG A 65 -13.89 5.60 20.03
CA ARG A 65 -12.80 6.58 20.16
C ARG A 65 -12.95 7.41 21.43
N HIS A 66 -14.15 7.90 21.73
CA HIS A 66 -14.44 8.66 22.94
C HIS A 66 -14.20 7.83 24.21
N ASP A 67 -14.67 6.58 24.24
CA ASP A 67 -14.47 5.64 25.34
C ASP A 67 -12.99 5.37 25.59
N ARG A 68 -12.22 5.12 24.52
CA ARG A 68 -10.78 4.91 24.62
C ARG A 68 -10.08 6.12 25.23
N HIS A 69 -10.38 7.33 24.76
CA HIS A 69 -9.76 8.55 25.28
C HIS A 69 -10.18 8.85 26.73
N LEU A 70 -11.40 8.51 27.13
CA LEU A 70 -11.83 8.59 28.53
C LEU A 70 -11.00 7.66 29.42
N GLY A 71 -10.80 6.41 29.00
CA GLY A 71 -9.95 5.48 29.74
C GLY A 71 -8.52 5.99 29.90
N GLU A 72 -7.94 6.58 28.85
CA GLU A 72 -6.62 7.24 28.90
C GLU A 72 -6.61 8.45 29.87
N TYR A 73 -7.68 9.25 29.88
CA TYR A 73 -7.84 10.41 30.77
C TYR A 73 -7.94 10.01 32.23
N ARG A 74 -8.82 9.06 32.56
CA ARG A 74 -8.99 8.50 33.92
C ARG A 74 -7.65 8.01 34.48
N ASN A 75 -6.90 7.23 33.68
CA ASN A 75 -5.57 6.76 34.08
C ASN A 75 -4.61 7.91 34.42
N THR A 76 -4.65 8.98 33.62
CA THR A 76 -3.77 10.14 33.83
C THR A 76 -4.16 10.91 35.09
N CYS A 77 -5.46 11.06 35.35
CA CYS A 77 -5.97 11.66 36.59
C CYS A 77 -5.57 10.84 37.82
N ILE A 78 -5.74 9.51 37.80
CA ILE A 78 -5.34 8.63 38.91
C ILE A 78 -3.86 8.80 39.23
N LEU A 79 -2.98 8.77 38.21
CA LEU A 79 -1.55 8.99 38.40
C LEU A 79 -1.23 10.37 38.98
N GLN A 80 -1.98 11.40 38.57
CA GLN A 80 -1.82 12.75 39.12
C GLN A 80 -2.25 12.82 40.59
N PHE A 81 -3.37 12.19 40.97
CA PHE A 81 -3.83 12.14 42.36
C PHE A 81 -2.85 11.37 43.25
N ILE A 82 -2.31 10.24 42.78
CA ILE A 82 -1.26 9.49 43.49
C ILE A 82 -0.03 10.39 43.69
N LYS A 83 0.41 11.09 42.65
CA LYS A 83 1.55 12.01 42.72
C LYS A 83 1.32 13.16 43.71
N GLU A 84 0.10 13.67 43.81
CA GLU A 84 -0.28 14.74 44.75
C GLU A 84 -0.51 14.20 46.18
N GLY A 85 -0.36 12.90 46.43
CA GLY A 85 -0.66 12.29 47.74
C GLY A 85 -2.15 12.17 48.05
N ARG A 86 -3.03 12.47 47.08
CA ARG A 86 -4.49 12.49 47.17
C ARG A 86 -5.13 11.13 46.84
N GLN A 87 -4.36 10.05 46.92
CA GLN A 87 -4.86 8.71 46.61
C GLN A 87 -6.01 8.24 47.51
N SER A 88 -6.14 8.82 48.71
CA SER A 88 -7.24 8.54 49.65
C SER A 88 -8.58 9.11 49.19
N GLU A 89 -8.58 10.09 48.29
CA GLU A 89 -9.80 10.66 47.72
C GLU A 89 -10.41 9.76 46.63
N LEU A 90 -9.60 8.87 46.04
CA LEU A 90 -10.09 7.91 45.05
C LEU A 90 -10.99 6.89 45.75
N ILE A 91 -12.26 6.82 45.34
CA ILE A 91 -13.24 5.86 45.86
C ILE A 91 -12.75 4.43 45.61
N ILE A 92 -12.19 4.18 44.42
CA ILE A 92 -11.59 2.90 44.08
C ILE A 92 -10.20 3.12 43.49
N LYS A 93 -9.17 2.69 44.23
CA LYS A 93 -7.75 3.00 43.97
C LYS A 93 -7.22 2.52 42.61
N ASN A 94 -7.78 1.43 42.09
CA ASN A 94 -7.35 0.82 40.81
C ASN A 94 -8.45 0.83 39.74
N ASN A 95 -9.62 1.44 40.00
CA ASN A 95 -10.72 1.35 39.06
C ASN A 95 -10.69 2.49 38.03
N ARG A 96 -10.89 2.11 36.77
CA ARG A 96 -11.18 3.02 35.66
C ARG A 96 -12.69 3.25 35.49
N GLY A 97 -13.48 2.81 36.45
CA GLY A 97 -14.93 2.92 36.46
C GLY A 97 -15.42 4.34 36.70
N PRO A 98 -16.74 4.55 36.58
CA PRO A 98 -17.35 5.87 36.66
C PRO A 98 -17.40 6.44 38.09
N GLU A 99 -17.09 5.66 39.11
CA GLU A 99 -17.22 6.07 40.52
C GLU A 99 -16.30 7.26 40.86
N ASN A 100 -15.13 7.34 40.20
CA ASN A 100 -14.19 8.44 40.39
C ASN A 100 -14.45 9.63 39.43
N ASP A 101 -15.41 9.55 38.51
CA ASP A 101 -15.64 10.62 37.51
C ASP A 101 -15.96 11.99 38.12
N PRO A 102 -16.71 12.12 39.24
CA PRO A 102 -16.91 13.42 39.87
C PRO A 102 -15.59 14.11 40.29
N LEU A 103 -14.53 13.33 40.58
CA LEU A 103 -13.19 13.84 40.87
C LEU A 103 -12.42 14.21 39.61
N PHE A 104 -12.65 13.49 38.50
CA PHE A 104 -11.97 13.69 37.23
C PHE A 104 -12.62 14.79 36.37
N PHE A 105 -13.90 15.06 36.61
CA PHE A 105 -14.71 16.12 35.99
C PHE A 105 -15.29 17.04 37.08
N PRO A 106 -14.43 17.74 37.86
CA PRO A 106 -14.90 18.58 38.95
C PRO A 106 -15.69 19.78 38.42
N GLU A 107 -16.71 20.22 39.17
CA GLU A 107 -17.46 21.45 38.85
C GLU A 107 -16.57 22.71 38.93
N ASP A 108 -15.50 22.68 39.73
CA ASP A 108 -14.44 23.69 39.66
C ASP A 108 -13.71 23.61 38.32
N ARG A 109 -14.01 24.60 37.47
CA ARG A 109 -13.45 24.73 36.13
C ARG A 109 -11.93 24.86 36.13
N GLU A 110 -11.31 25.51 37.11
CA GLU A 110 -9.86 25.67 37.13
C GLU A 110 -9.16 24.34 37.47
N ALA A 111 -9.71 23.56 38.40
CA ALA A 111 -9.27 22.19 38.66
C ALA A 111 -9.44 21.31 37.40
N PHE A 112 -10.58 21.40 36.71
CA PHE A 112 -10.80 20.67 35.46
C PHE A 112 -9.79 21.06 34.37
N TRP A 113 -9.53 22.36 34.14
CA TRP A 113 -8.51 22.80 33.18
C TRP A 113 -7.13 22.26 33.50
N LYS A 114 -6.76 22.23 34.79
CA LYS A 114 -5.48 21.68 35.24
C LYS A 114 -5.35 20.21 34.85
N LEU A 115 -6.37 19.39 35.13
CA LEU A 115 -6.38 17.97 34.79
C LEU A 115 -6.31 17.73 33.27
N VAL A 116 -7.10 18.46 32.48
CA VAL A 116 -7.06 18.34 31.01
C VAL A 116 -5.71 18.76 30.44
N LYS A 117 -5.10 19.84 30.93
CA LYS A 117 -3.75 20.26 30.51
C LYS A 117 -2.70 19.20 30.80
N ILE A 118 -2.75 18.59 32.00
CA ILE A 118 -1.86 17.49 32.38
C ILE A 118 -2.05 16.31 31.44
N TYR A 119 -3.30 15.91 31.19
CA TYR A 119 -3.63 14.82 30.27
C TYR A 119 -3.11 15.06 28.86
N LEU A 120 -3.40 16.22 28.26
CA LEU A 120 -2.96 16.52 26.90
C LEU A 120 -1.43 16.54 26.80
N THR A 121 -0.76 17.13 27.79
CA THR A 121 0.72 17.17 27.87
C THR A 121 1.31 15.77 28.01
N TRP A 122 0.68 14.91 28.83
CA TRP A 122 1.09 13.53 29.02
C TRP A 122 0.92 12.70 27.74
N MET A 123 -0.22 12.84 27.07
CA MET A 123 -0.51 12.15 25.81
C MET A 123 0.47 12.51 24.69
N MET A 124 1.00 13.74 24.64
CA MET A 124 2.02 14.08 23.65
C MET A 124 3.31 13.25 23.76
N LYS A 125 3.62 12.73 24.95
CA LYS A 125 4.77 11.85 25.17
C LYS A 125 4.45 10.38 24.87
N GLN A 126 3.24 9.94 25.18
CA GLN A 126 2.87 8.52 25.17
C GLN A 126 2.27 8.06 23.84
N VAL A 127 1.57 8.95 23.13
CA VAL A 127 0.85 8.58 21.91
C VAL A 127 1.84 8.34 20.79
N GLN A 128 1.82 7.11 20.27
CA GLN A 128 2.58 6.78 19.07
C GLN A 128 1.99 7.47 17.84
N PRO A 129 2.84 7.88 16.88
CA PRO A 129 2.37 8.38 15.59
C PRO A 129 1.50 7.34 14.89
N ARG A 130 0.35 7.77 14.35
CA ARG A 130 -0.55 6.88 13.60
C ARG A 130 0.06 6.44 12.28
N ASN A 131 0.75 7.34 11.60
CA ASN A 131 1.45 7.01 10.37
C ASN A 131 2.90 6.68 10.71
N SER A 132 3.36 5.55 10.21
CA SER A 132 4.76 5.13 10.26
C SER A 132 5.79 6.14 9.73
N THR A 133 5.39 7.09 8.88
CA THR A 133 6.30 8.15 8.39
C THR A 133 6.44 9.30 9.37
N ASP A 134 5.51 9.43 10.32
CA ASP A 134 5.60 10.45 11.37
C ASP A 134 6.47 9.89 12.49
N THR A 135 7.50 10.62 12.93
CA THR A 135 8.33 10.24 14.10
C THR A 135 7.67 10.61 15.43
N ARG A 136 6.68 11.50 15.39
CA ARG A 136 5.98 12.09 16.53
C ARG A 136 4.47 12.12 16.26
N PRO A 137 3.61 12.07 17.29
CA PRO A 137 2.18 12.27 17.08
C PRO A 137 1.91 13.63 16.43
N ARG A 138 0.78 13.73 15.73
CA ARG A 138 0.32 14.99 15.14
C ARG A 138 -0.51 15.78 16.14
N LEU A 139 -0.45 17.11 16.06
CA LEU A 139 -1.28 17.98 16.90
C LEU A 139 -2.77 17.63 16.80
N ALA A 140 -3.26 17.38 15.58
CA ALA A 140 -4.59 16.87 15.28
C ALA A 140 -5.00 15.63 16.11
N THR A 141 -4.06 14.69 16.30
CA THR A 141 -4.33 13.47 17.09
C THR A 141 -4.51 13.76 18.58
N ILE A 142 -3.85 14.80 19.08
CA ILE A 142 -3.98 15.26 20.47
C ILE A 142 -5.22 16.15 20.63
N ALA A 143 -5.52 17.00 19.65
CA ALA A 143 -6.76 17.78 19.61
C ALA A 143 -7.99 16.87 19.66
N ASN A 144 -7.99 15.75 18.92
CA ASN A 144 -9.03 14.70 18.99
C ASN A 144 -9.28 14.16 20.40
N ARG A 145 -8.26 14.10 21.27
CA ARG A 145 -8.44 13.72 22.66
C ARG A 145 -9.16 14.80 23.45
N ARG A 146 -8.77 16.07 23.28
CA ARG A 146 -9.49 17.22 23.86
C ARG A 146 -10.97 17.20 23.49
N TRP A 147 -11.29 16.89 22.23
CA TRP A 147 -12.68 16.77 21.75
C TRP A 147 -13.45 15.64 22.44
N SER A 148 -12.82 14.48 22.63
CA SER A 148 -13.43 13.39 23.39
C SER A 148 -13.65 13.75 24.86
N ILE A 149 -12.74 14.50 25.49
CA ILE A 149 -12.93 14.95 26.86
C ILE A 149 -14.06 15.98 26.95
N LEU A 150 -14.24 16.85 25.95
CA LEU A 150 -15.39 17.75 25.90
C LEU A 150 -16.72 16.98 25.84
N HIS A 151 -16.77 15.90 25.05
CA HIS A 151 -17.95 15.03 25.00
C HIS A 151 -18.27 14.46 26.39
N TRP A 152 -17.28 13.94 27.10
CA TRP A 152 -17.49 13.39 28.45
C TRP A 152 -17.75 14.43 29.52
N ALA A 153 -17.18 15.62 29.40
CA ALA A 153 -17.52 16.74 30.27
C ALA A 153 -19.01 17.07 30.20
N ARG A 154 -19.64 16.98 29.01
CA ARG A 154 -21.10 17.16 28.85
C ARG A 154 -21.94 16.05 29.50
N VAL A 155 -21.35 14.87 29.70
CA VAL A 155 -22.02 13.74 30.33
C VAL A 155 -21.91 13.83 31.86
N TYR A 156 -20.73 14.20 32.37
CA TYR A 156 -20.42 14.11 33.80
C TYR A 156 -20.47 15.44 34.57
N MET A 157 -20.45 16.59 33.90
CA MET A 157 -20.53 17.90 34.56
C MET A 157 -21.91 18.50 34.40
N THR A 158 -22.38 19.18 35.45
CA THR A 158 -23.62 19.95 35.43
C THR A 158 -23.49 21.17 34.52
N SER A 159 -22.33 21.84 34.53
CA SER A 159 -22.05 23.02 33.70
C SER A 159 -20.82 22.81 32.79
N PRO A 160 -20.94 21.98 31.73
CA PRO A 160 -19.83 21.68 30.85
C PRO A 160 -19.34 22.93 30.10
N PRO A 161 -18.04 23.05 29.81
CA PRO A 161 -17.55 24.16 29.00
C PRO A 161 -18.08 24.12 27.58
N THR A 162 -18.13 25.30 26.97
CA THR A 162 -18.23 25.39 25.52
C THR A 162 -16.92 24.94 24.87
N PHE A 163 -17.01 24.54 23.59
CA PHE A 163 -15.83 24.19 22.82
C PHE A 163 -14.77 25.32 22.81
N ARG A 164 -15.20 26.56 22.51
CA ARG A 164 -14.30 27.72 22.43
C ARG A 164 -13.59 27.97 23.76
N THR A 165 -14.31 27.85 24.89
CA THR A 165 -13.73 28.01 26.23
C THR A 165 -12.67 26.93 26.52
N LEU A 166 -12.99 25.65 26.28
CA LEU A 166 -12.04 24.55 26.49
C LEU A 166 -10.80 24.73 25.60
N GLN A 167 -10.98 25.10 24.33
CA GLN A 167 -9.90 25.36 23.40
C GLN A 167 -8.99 26.48 23.90
N ALA A 168 -9.54 27.66 24.22
CA ALA A 168 -8.77 28.80 24.72
C ALA A 168 -7.97 28.44 25.98
N LYS A 169 -8.59 27.75 26.95
CA LYS A 169 -7.95 27.39 28.21
C LYS A 169 -6.88 26.30 28.07
N THR A 170 -6.95 25.44 27.04
CA THR A 170 -6.00 24.31 26.86
C THR A 170 -4.97 24.54 25.75
N ASN A 171 -5.14 25.54 24.89
CA ASN A 171 -4.22 25.83 23.79
C ASN A 171 -2.79 26.09 24.27
N SER A 172 -2.59 26.79 25.40
CA SER A 172 -1.25 27.02 25.94
C SER A 172 -0.50 25.73 26.25
N ALA A 173 -1.18 24.71 26.78
CA ALA A 173 -0.59 23.39 27.01
C ALA A 173 -0.26 22.68 25.69
N LEU A 174 -1.12 22.78 24.68
CA LEU A 174 -0.85 22.22 23.36
C LEU A 174 0.36 22.87 22.71
N TYR A 175 0.44 24.21 22.65
CA TYR A 175 1.55 24.93 22.05
C TYR A 175 2.86 24.76 22.82
N PHE A 176 2.81 24.78 24.15
CA PHE A 176 3.97 24.46 24.98
C PHE A 176 4.51 23.08 24.67
N ALA A 177 3.62 22.10 24.58
CA ALA A 177 3.97 20.71 24.33
C ALA A 177 4.42 20.47 22.88
N VAL A 178 3.88 21.21 21.89
CA VAL A 178 4.43 21.27 20.52
C VAL A 178 5.88 21.73 20.53
N ASN A 179 6.17 22.85 21.18
CA ASN A 179 7.53 23.41 21.25
C ASN A 179 8.50 22.48 21.99
N LYS A 180 8.04 21.87 23.08
CA LYS A 180 8.85 21.02 23.97
C LYS A 180 9.08 19.61 23.44
N PHE A 181 8.06 18.99 22.84
CA PHE A 181 8.14 17.59 22.36
C PHE A 181 8.29 17.46 20.84
N LYS A 182 8.34 18.59 20.12
CA LYS A 182 8.46 18.64 18.66
C LYS A 182 7.37 17.82 17.97
N VAL A 183 6.12 18.01 18.43
CA VAL A 183 4.94 17.37 17.84
C VAL A 183 4.77 17.84 16.41
N ASN A 184 4.37 16.94 15.51
CA ASN A 184 4.20 17.28 14.10
C ASN A 184 2.99 18.21 13.95
N THR A 185 3.26 19.47 13.59
CA THR A 185 2.26 20.50 13.27
C THR A 185 1.99 20.61 11.77
N ASP A 186 2.92 20.14 10.95
CA ASP A 186 2.85 20.33 9.51
C ASP A 186 1.61 19.65 8.94
N ARG A 187 0.86 20.36 8.10
CA ARG A 187 -0.23 19.75 7.33
C ARG A 187 0.36 18.65 6.46
N ARG A 188 -0.33 17.51 6.36
CA ARG A 188 0.09 16.48 5.41
C ARG A 188 -0.05 17.02 4.00
N ASP A 189 1.00 16.89 3.21
CA ASP A 189 0.91 17.06 1.76
C ASP A 189 -0.16 16.11 1.24
N LYS A 190 -1.21 16.69 0.64
CA LYS A 190 -2.27 15.93 0.00
C LYS A 190 -1.95 15.86 -1.48
N PRO A 191 -1.75 14.67 -2.07
CA PRO A 191 -1.54 14.57 -3.51
C PRO A 191 -2.84 14.92 -4.25
N PHE A 192 -2.70 15.56 -5.41
CA PHE A 192 -3.77 15.82 -6.37
C PHE A 192 -3.36 15.13 -7.67
N PHE A 193 -4.02 14.03 -7.99
CA PHE A 193 -3.71 13.28 -9.21
C PHE A 193 -4.73 13.65 -10.27
N GLY A 194 -4.26 14.10 -11.43
CA GLY A 194 -5.06 14.40 -12.59
C GLY A 194 -4.87 13.38 -13.70
N ARG A 195 -5.12 13.85 -14.92
CA ARG A 195 -5.05 13.06 -16.15
C ARG A 195 -3.66 12.44 -16.35
N ASN A 196 -2.63 13.28 -16.23
CA ASN A 196 -1.25 12.90 -16.52
C ASN A 196 -0.71 11.92 -15.48
N GLU A 197 -1.02 12.13 -14.20
CA GLU A 197 -0.70 11.16 -13.14
C GLU A 197 -1.36 9.81 -13.41
N LEU A 198 -2.64 9.80 -13.82
CA LEU A 198 -3.34 8.54 -14.11
C LEU A 198 -2.73 7.81 -15.31
N ARG A 199 -2.47 8.53 -16.42
CA ARG A 199 -1.82 7.99 -17.61
C ARG A 199 -0.50 7.31 -17.26
N TYR A 200 0.36 8.02 -16.52
CA TYR A 200 1.64 7.49 -16.08
C TYR A 200 1.52 6.30 -15.14
N LEU A 201 0.56 6.33 -14.20
CA LEU A 201 0.31 5.21 -13.28
C LEU A 201 -0.16 3.95 -14.01
N ILE A 202 -1.01 4.10 -15.04
CA ILE A 202 -1.47 2.98 -15.88
C ILE A 202 -0.27 2.38 -16.63
N ASP A 203 0.51 3.19 -17.33
CA ASP A 203 1.70 2.71 -18.05
C ASP A 203 2.69 2.01 -17.12
N HIS A 204 2.96 2.60 -15.95
CA HIS A 204 3.87 2.04 -14.96
C HIS A 204 3.37 0.71 -14.39
N ASP A 205 2.07 0.57 -14.16
CA ASP A 205 1.48 -0.65 -13.63
C ASP A 205 1.46 -1.75 -14.69
N LEU A 206 1.08 -1.43 -15.93
CA LEU A 206 1.11 -2.38 -17.05
C LEU A 206 2.53 -2.91 -17.33
N GLU A 207 3.55 -2.07 -17.15
CA GLU A 207 4.96 -2.49 -17.31
C GLU A 207 5.41 -3.49 -16.22
N LYS A 208 4.76 -3.50 -15.05
CA LYS A 208 5.21 -4.24 -13.86
C LYS A 208 4.22 -5.28 -13.34
N THR A 209 3.08 -5.46 -13.99
CA THR A 209 2.02 -6.34 -13.50
C THR A 209 2.02 -7.63 -14.29
N ASP A 210 2.09 -8.76 -13.58
CA ASP A 210 1.93 -10.09 -14.18
C ASP A 210 0.45 -10.53 -14.23
N ALA A 211 -0.45 -9.67 -13.76
CA ALA A 211 -1.87 -9.96 -13.63
C ALA A 211 -2.68 -8.85 -14.29
N PHE A 212 -2.74 -8.88 -15.62
CA PHE A 212 -3.40 -7.86 -16.42
C PHE A 212 -4.85 -7.64 -16.00
N ASP A 213 -5.62 -8.71 -15.75
CA ASP A 213 -7.04 -8.59 -15.37
C ASP A 213 -7.24 -7.88 -14.03
N VAL A 214 -6.31 -8.09 -13.10
CA VAL A 214 -6.34 -7.42 -11.79
C VAL A 214 -6.01 -5.94 -11.99
N ALA A 215 -4.94 -5.65 -12.73
CA ALA A 215 -4.54 -4.27 -13.04
C ALA A 215 -5.66 -3.52 -13.77
N GLU A 216 -6.29 -4.13 -14.77
CA GLU A 216 -7.36 -3.49 -15.54
C GLU A 216 -8.59 -3.17 -14.68
N SER A 217 -9.00 -4.11 -13.82
CA SER A 217 -10.05 -3.87 -12.84
C SER A 217 -9.72 -2.65 -11.96
N HIS A 218 -8.46 -2.49 -11.54
CA HIS A 218 -8.02 -1.33 -10.78
C HIS A 218 -7.93 -0.04 -11.62
N HIS A 219 -7.49 -0.09 -12.88
CA HIS A 219 -7.41 1.08 -13.77
C HIS A 219 -8.80 1.64 -14.08
N ALA A 220 -9.78 0.76 -14.31
CA ALA A 220 -11.18 1.14 -14.43
C ALA A 220 -11.70 1.84 -13.15
N VAL A 221 -11.30 1.37 -11.96
CA VAL A 221 -11.62 2.06 -10.70
C VAL A 221 -10.92 3.42 -10.59
N TRP A 222 -9.68 3.55 -11.05
CA TRP A 222 -8.94 4.81 -11.00
C TRP A 222 -9.54 5.86 -11.96
N THR A 223 -9.95 5.45 -13.15
CA THR A 223 -10.66 6.32 -14.11
C THR A 223 -12.01 6.78 -13.56
N LEU A 224 -12.79 5.88 -12.93
CA LEU A 224 -14.00 6.27 -12.20
C LEU A 224 -13.70 7.26 -11.06
N ALA A 225 -12.62 7.08 -10.31
CA ALA A 225 -12.24 8.02 -9.25
C ALA A 225 -11.87 9.40 -9.80
N LEU A 226 -11.19 9.45 -10.94
CA LEU A 226 -10.80 10.69 -11.62
C LEU A 226 -12.01 11.45 -12.16
N VAL A 227 -12.94 10.76 -12.80
CA VAL A 227 -14.08 11.39 -13.47
C VAL A 227 -15.23 11.67 -12.49
N CYS A 228 -15.59 10.69 -11.66
CA CYS A 228 -16.76 10.78 -10.78
C CYS A 228 -16.45 11.34 -9.39
N GLY A 229 -15.16 11.47 -9.02
CA GLY A 229 -14.76 11.94 -7.71
C GLY A 229 -15.29 11.10 -6.54
N VAL A 230 -15.65 9.83 -6.76
CA VAL A 230 -16.28 8.98 -5.73
C VAL A 230 -15.27 8.40 -4.72
N ARG A 231 -15.76 8.01 -3.54
CA ARG A 231 -14.94 7.35 -2.52
C ARG A 231 -14.75 5.86 -2.86
N PRO A 232 -13.67 5.21 -2.42
CA PRO A 232 -13.50 3.76 -2.56
C PRO A 232 -14.69 2.94 -2.07
N GLY A 233 -15.31 3.36 -0.97
CA GLY A 233 -16.47 2.67 -0.36
C GLY A 233 -17.80 2.81 -1.12
N ALA A 234 -17.86 3.66 -2.15
CA ALA A 234 -19.00 3.70 -3.07
C ALA A 234 -18.85 2.68 -4.22
N ILE A 235 -17.63 2.17 -4.43
CA ILE A 235 -17.30 1.22 -5.50
C ILE A 235 -17.12 -0.18 -4.92
N GLY A 236 -16.25 -0.34 -3.93
CA GLY A 236 -15.95 -1.60 -3.26
C GLY A 236 -16.58 -1.70 -1.88
N TRP A 237 -16.72 -2.92 -1.37
CA TRP A 237 -17.32 -3.16 -0.06
C TRP A 237 -16.43 -2.72 1.09
N SER A 238 -17.04 -2.41 2.23
CA SER A 238 -16.33 -1.99 3.45
C SER A 238 -16.67 -2.90 4.63
N THR A 239 -15.81 -2.91 5.66
CA THR A 239 -15.99 -3.76 6.86
C THR A 239 -17.38 -3.64 7.47
N HIS A 240 -17.92 -2.42 7.51
CA HIS A 240 -19.23 -2.11 8.08
C HIS A 240 -20.40 -2.37 7.12
N ARG A 241 -20.14 -2.53 5.82
CA ARG A 241 -21.16 -2.64 4.77
C ARG A 241 -20.69 -3.63 3.70
N ARG A 242 -20.77 -4.93 4.00
CA ARG A 242 -20.27 -6.01 3.14
C ARG A 242 -21.08 -6.22 1.86
N SER A 243 -22.36 -5.88 1.87
CA SER A 243 -23.27 -5.97 0.73
C SER A 243 -23.22 -4.77 -0.22
N ASN A 244 -22.52 -3.71 0.18
CA ASN A 244 -22.54 -2.41 -0.51
C ASN A 244 -21.32 -2.32 -1.40
N TYR A 245 -21.52 -2.54 -2.69
CA TYR A 245 -20.52 -2.43 -3.75
C TYR A 245 -21.26 -2.22 -5.06
N LEU A 246 -20.54 -1.70 -6.06
CA LEU A 246 -21.09 -1.43 -7.38
C LEU A 246 -21.32 -2.74 -8.15
N ARG A 247 -22.52 -2.87 -8.73
CA ARG A 247 -23.00 -4.04 -9.47
C ARG A 247 -23.33 -3.67 -10.90
N TRP A 248 -23.43 -4.68 -11.76
CA TRP A 248 -23.76 -4.46 -13.17
C TRP A 248 -25.13 -3.81 -13.40
N LYS A 249 -26.10 -4.03 -12.51
CA LYS A 249 -27.39 -3.33 -12.56
C LYS A 249 -27.30 -1.82 -12.29
N ASP A 250 -26.22 -1.37 -11.67
CA ASP A 250 -26.05 0.03 -11.26
C ASP A 250 -25.47 0.89 -12.41
N ILE A 251 -25.28 0.31 -13.60
CA ILE A 251 -24.82 1.01 -14.79
C ILE A 251 -25.75 0.80 -15.99
N THR A 252 -25.81 1.80 -16.85
CA THR A 252 -26.49 1.75 -18.15
C THR A 252 -25.55 2.31 -19.20
N ILE A 253 -25.22 1.51 -20.21
CA ILE A 253 -24.31 1.91 -21.30
C ILE A 253 -25.13 2.10 -22.57
N ARG A 254 -25.04 3.28 -23.17
CA ARG A 254 -25.74 3.63 -24.40
C ARG A 254 -24.77 4.10 -25.47
N ARG A 255 -25.08 3.77 -26.72
CA ARG A 255 -24.41 4.38 -27.87
C ARG A 255 -24.84 5.83 -27.99
N ASN A 256 -23.89 6.66 -28.38
CA ASN A 256 -24.17 8.02 -28.76
C ASN A 256 -24.91 8.03 -30.11
N THR A 257 -25.99 8.81 -30.21
CA THR A 257 -26.83 8.87 -31.42
C THR A 257 -26.13 9.53 -32.60
N GLU A 258 -25.17 10.42 -32.34
CA GLU A 258 -24.40 11.14 -33.37
C GLU A 258 -23.17 10.35 -33.82
N SER A 259 -22.65 9.47 -32.98
CA SER A 259 -21.46 8.65 -33.26
C SER A 259 -21.63 7.27 -32.63
N PRO A 260 -22.14 6.26 -33.38
CA PRO A 260 -22.46 4.93 -32.84
C PRO A 260 -21.30 4.18 -32.16
N SER A 261 -20.06 4.54 -32.51
CA SER A 261 -18.82 4.03 -31.92
C SER A 261 -18.46 4.67 -30.57
N LYS A 262 -19.17 5.73 -30.16
CA LYS A 262 -18.99 6.39 -28.86
C LYS A 262 -20.02 5.86 -27.87
N PHE A 263 -19.55 5.47 -26.68
CA PHE A 263 -20.37 4.90 -25.63
C PHE A 263 -20.45 5.83 -24.42
N ASP A 264 -21.66 6.22 -24.07
CA ASP A 264 -21.98 7.00 -22.89
C ASP A 264 -22.47 6.05 -21.78
N MET A 265 -22.02 6.25 -20.54
CA MET A 265 -22.42 5.43 -19.41
C MET A 265 -23.11 6.29 -18.36
N THR A 266 -24.30 5.91 -17.94
CA THR A 266 -24.90 6.41 -16.71
C THR A 266 -24.59 5.43 -15.59
N ILE A 267 -24.04 5.93 -14.49
CA ILE A 267 -23.69 5.15 -13.31
C ILE A 267 -24.47 5.68 -12.11
N GLU A 268 -25.02 4.78 -11.33
CA GLU A 268 -25.69 5.05 -10.08
C GLU A 268 -24.84 4.55 -8.92
N PHE A 269 -24.57 5.42 -7.95
CA PHE A 269 -23.90 5.04 -6.71
C PHE A 269 -24.94 4.94 -5.60
N PRO A 270 -25.55 3.76 -5.37
CA PRO A 270 -26.60 3.59 -4.38
C PRO A 270 -26.10 3.71 -2.93
N TYR A 271 -24.79 3.69 -2.72
CA TYR A 271 -24.19 3.62 -1.40
C TYR A 271 -23.20 4.75 -1.15
N MET A 272 -23.74 5.93 -0.84
CA MET A 272 -22.94 7.08 -0.43
C MET A 272 -22.83 7.19 1.10
N LYS A 273 -21.68 7.70 1.58
CA LYS A 273 -21.43 7.92 3.01
C LYS A 273 -22.35 9.05 3.51
N GLY A 274 -23.11 8.79 4.59
CA GLY A 274 -24.02 9.75 5.22
C GLY A 274 -25.48 9.68 4.77
N PHE A 275 -25.82 8.75 3.86
CA PHE A 275 -27.09 8.78 3.11
C PHE A 275 -28.07 7.64 3.38
N GLN A 276 -27.90 6.92 4.49
CA GLN A 276 -28.86 5.90 4.94
C GLN A 276 -29.66 6.36 6.17
N ASP A 277 -29.57 7.64 6.52
CA ASP A 277 -30.43 8.23 7.54
C ASP A 277 -31.83 8.46 6.94
N ALA A 278 -32.89 8.10 7.67
CA ALA A 278 -34.28 8.31 7.25
C ALA A 278 -34.58 9.77 6.86
N ASN A 279 -33.82 10.73 7.41
CA ASN A 279 -33.95 12.17 7.16
C ASN A 279 -33.15 12.65 5.93
N ALA A 280 -32.74 11.74 5.05
CA ALA A 280 -32.07 12.09 3.78
C ALA A 280 -32.99 12.92 2.86
N LEU A 281 -34.28 12.58 2.79
CA LEU A 281 -35.29 13.34 2.04
C LEU A 281 -35.48 14.77 2.57
N GLU A 282 -35.52 14.94 3.90
CA GLU A 282 -35.67 16.25 4.54
C GLU A 282 -34.51 17.21 4.22
N ARG A 283 -33.34 16.67 3.82
CA ARG A 283 -32.14 17.45 3.48
C ARG A 283 -32.07 17.86 2.01
N GLY A 284 -33.15 17.65 1.23
CA GLY A 284 -33.25 18.11 -0.16
C GLY A 284 -32.52 17.23 -1.16
N HIS A 285 -32.36 15.95 -0.86
CA HIS A 285 -31.77 14.98 -1.78
C HIS A 285 -32.86 14.17 -2.48
N ASP A 286 -32.55 13.64 -3.67
CA ASP A 286 -33.45 12.79 -4.44
C ASP A 286 -33.99 11.65 -3.57
N ALA A 287 -35.28 11.33 -3.75
CA ALA A 287 -36.00 10.33 -2.95
C ALA A 287 -35.29 8.96 -2.89
N ASP A 288 -34.49 8.65 -3.92
CA ASP A 288 -33.76 7.40 -4.04
C ASP A 288 -32.41 7.39 -3.30
N GLY A 289 -31.88 8.56 -2.92
CA GLY A 289 -30.61 8.68 -2.20
C GLY A 289 -29.36 8.23 -2.98
N CYS A 290 -29.48 8.01 -4.29
CA CYS A 290 -28.41 7.60 -5.18
C CYS A 290 -27.71 8.81 -5.81
N LEU A 291 -26.38 8.78 -5.94
CA LEU A 291 -25.67 9.72 -6.82
C LEU A 291 -25.67 9.15 -8.24
N ARG A 292 -26.40 9.79 -9.16
CA ARG A 292 -26.43 9.43 -10.59
C ARG A 292 -25.52 10.36 -11.38
N LEU A 293 -24.59 9.81 -12.15
CA LEU A 293 -23.67 10.55 -13.01
C LEU A 293 -23.68 9.98 -14.42
N THR A 294 -23.65 10.86 -15.43
CA THR A 294 -23.52 10.46 -16.83
C THR A 294 -22.11 10.78 -17.33
N LEU A 295 -21.41 9.76 -17.79
CA LEU A 295 -20.04 9.81 -18.29
C LEU A 295 -20.09 9.72 -19.80
N ARG A 296 -19.78 10.83 -20.47
CA ARG A 296 -19.75 10.87 -21.94
C ARG A 296 -18.45 10.30 -22.47
N ALA A 297 -18.52 9.71 -23.66
CA ALA A 297 -17.32 9.29 -24.39
C ALA A 297 -16.37 10.49 -24.60
N PRO A 298 -15.05 10.29 -24.47
CA PRO A 298 -14.09 11.36 -24.73
C PRO A 298 -14.15 11.79 -26.20
N SER A 299 -14.04 13.10 -26.46
CA SER A 299 -13.95 13.61 -27.82
C SER A 299 -12.58 13.37 -28.46
N ASN A 300 -11.51 13.44 -27.65
CA ASN A 300 -10.14 13.18 -28.09
C ASN A 300 -9.85 11.66 -27.97
N PRO A 301 -9.43 10.98 -29.05
CA PRO A 301 -9.06 9.56 -29.05
C PRO A 301 -8.02 9.19 -27.98
N ASP A 302 -7.09 10.08 -27.64
CA ASP A 302 -6.03 9.83 -26.65
C ASP A 302 -6.56 9.56 -25.25
N ASN A 303 -7.76 10.09 -24.97
CA ASN A 303 -8.42 9.93 -23.71
C ASN A 303 -9.26 8.65 -23.64
N ILE A 304 -9.32 7.83 -24.71
CA ILE A 304 -9.99 6.51 -24.69
C ILE A 304 -9.40 5.65 -23.57
N LEU A 305 -8.07 5.65 -23.39
CA LEU A 305 -7.42 4.90 -22.32
C LEU A 305 -7.82 5.38 -20.91
N LEU A 306 -8.40 6.57 -20.79
CA LEU A 306 -8.88 7.12 -19.53
C LEU A 306 -10.40 7.05 -19.40
N SER A 307 -11.09 6.51 -20.40
CA SER A 307 -12.54 6.35 -20.40
C SER A 307 -12.96 5.20 -19.48
N PRO A 308 -13.67 5.47 -18.36
CA PRO A 308 -14.19 4.41 -17.51
C PRO A 308 -15.20 3.53 -18.26
N THR A 309 -15.97 4.11 -19.18
CA THR A 309 -16.97 3.38 -19.97
C THR A 309 -16.33 2.32 -20.85
N VAL A 310 -15.27 2.68 -21.60
CA VAL A 310 -14.60 1.74 -22.52
C VAL A 310 -13.88 0.63 -21.76
N ARG A 311 -13.24 0.94 -20.63
CA ARG A 311 -12.62 -0.06 -19.75
C ARG A 311 -13.65 -1.03 -19.16
N ILE A 312 -14.80 -0.52 -18.71
CA ILE A 312 -15.90 -1.37 -18.20
C ILE A 312 -16.47 -2.25 -19.32
N LEU A 313 -16.60 -1.74 -20.55
CA LEU A 313 -16.99 -2.54 -21.72
C LEU A 313 -15.98 -3.65 -22.01
N ALA A 314 -14.68 -3.35 -21.98
CA ALA A 314 -13.63 -4.37 -22.15
C ALA A 314 -13.74 -5.47 -21.07
N ILE A 315 -13.94 -5.09 -19.80
CA ILE A 315 -14.16 -6.03 -18.70
C ILE A 315 -15.42 -6.88 -18.93
N ALA A 316 -16.52 -6.27 -19.40
CA ALA A 316 -17.78 -6.96 -19.65
C ALA A 316 -17.67 -7.96 -20.81
N LEU A 317 -17.03 -7.57 -21.92
CA LEU A 317 -16.75 -8.43 -23.06
C LEU A 317 -15.85 -9.59 -22.66
N LYS A 318 -14.73 -9.32 -21.96
CA LYS A 318 -13.78 -10.34 -21.53
C LYS A 318 -14.40 -11.43 -20.65
N ARG A 319 -15.41 -11.05 -19.87
CA ARG A 319 -16.14 -11.96 -18.97
C ARG A 319 -17.38 -12.58 -19.61
N GLY A 320 -17.71 -12.23 -20.85
CA GLY A 320 -18.90 -12.74 -21.56
C GLY A 320 -20.22 -12.29 -20.96
N LEU A 321 -20.27 -11.08 -20.39
CA LEU A 321 -21.44 -10.57 -19.64
C LEU A 321 -22.45 -9.83 -20.50
N LEU A 322 -22.09 -9.46 -21.74
CA LEU A 322 -22.97 -8.72 -22.63
C LEU A 322 -23.97 -9.67 -23.29
N ALA A 323 -25.26 -9.34 -23.21
CA ALA A 323 -26.32 -10.19 -23.73
C ALA A 323 -26.36 -10.24 -25.27
N GLN A 324 -25.94 -9.15 -25.91
CA GLN A 324 -26.09 -8.93 -27.35
C GLN A 324 -24.81 -9.19 -28.14
N TYR A 325 -23.64 -9.18 -27.49
CA TYR A 325 -22.34 -9.08 -28.16
C TYR A 325 -21.34 -10.06 -27.54
N LYS A 326 -20.68 -10.85 -28.40
CA LYS A 326 -19.69 -11.85 -27.98
C LYS A 326 -18.25 -11.41 -28.19
N ASN A 327 -18.01 -10.53 -29.15
CA ASN A 327 -16.69 -10.05 -29.58
C ASN A 327 -16.71 -8.54 -29.86
N ILE A 328 -15.55 -7.99 -30.22
CA ILE A 328 -15.37 -6.55 -30.47
C ILE A 328 -16.13 -6.12 -31.72
N GLU A 329 -16.08 -6.94 -32.77
CA GLU A 329 -16.68 -6.65 -34.07
C GLU A 329 -18.20 -6.51 -33.93
N GLU A 330 -18.86 -7.45 -33.25
CA GLU A 330 -20.28 -7.38 -32.92
C GLU A 330 -20.60 -6.15 -32.05
N LEU A 331 -19.74 -5.83 -31.07
CA LEU A 331 -19.93 -4.64 -30.24
C LEU A 331 -19.77 -3.34 -31.04
N LEU A 332 -18.89 -3.24 -32.03
CA LEU A 332 -18.71 -1.97 -32.74
C LEU A 332 -19.70 -1.81 -33.89
N THR A 333 -20.03 -2.89 -34.59
CA THR A 333 -20.99 -2.89 -35.71
C THR A 333 -22.45 -2.98 -35.28
N GLY A 334 -22.72 -3.28 -34.00
CA GLY A 334 -24.07 -3.41 -33.47
C GLY A 334 -24.89 -2.11 -33.51
N ASN A 335 -26.19 -2.23 -33.74
CA ASN A 335 -27.11 -1.09 -33.85
C ASN A 335 -28.00 -0.88 -32.61
N HIS A 336 -27.83 -1.66 -31.54
CA HIS A 336 -28.62 -1.48 -30.32
C HIS A 336 -28.19 -0.19 -29.60
N VAL A 337 -29.18 0.66 -29.28
CA VAL A 337 -28.95 1.93 -28.55
C VAL A 337 -28.39 1.65 -27.15
N GLU A 338 -28.88 0.60 -26.49
CA GLU A 338 -28.42 0.20 -25.15
C GLU A 338 -27.64 -1.10 -25.23
N VAL A 339 -26.44 -1.11 -24.63
CA VAL A 339 -25.58 -2.28 -24.49
C VAL A 339 -25.97 -2.98 -23.20
N MET A 340 -26.71 -4.09 -23.32
CA MET A 340 -27.31 -4.78 -22.18
C MET A 340 -26.37 -5.82 -21.56
N VAL A 341 -26.30 -5.84 -20.22
CA VAL A 341 -25.70 -6.94 -19.45
C VAL A 341 -26.75 -8.05 -19.29
N SER A 342 -26.32 -9.31 -19.42
CA SER A 342 -27.19 -10.48 -19.23
C SER A 342 -27.88 -10.45 -17.86
N ALA A 343 -29.17 -10.79 -17.84
CA ALA A 343 -30.02 -10.69 -16.65
C ALA A 343 -29.48 -11.47 -15.44
N GLU A 344 -28.78 -12.58 -15.68
CA GLU A 344 -28.15 -13.41 -14.64
C GLU A 344 -26.99 -12.70 -13.91
N HIS A 345 -26.32 -11.75 -14.56
CA HIS A 345 -25.13 -11.06 -14.04
C HIS A 345 -25.42 -9.69 -13.43
N LEU A 346 -26.67 -9.21 -13.47
CA LEU A 346 -27.04 -7.89 -12.96
C LEU A 346 -26.69 -7.66 -11.48
N ASN A 347 -26.70 -8.72 -10.67
CA ASN A 347 -26.35 -8.64 -9.25
C ASN A 347 -24.88 -8.91 -8.95
N ASP A 348 -24.10 -9.32 -9.95
CA ASP A 348 -22.68 -9.59 -9.78
C ASP A 348 -21.91 -8.27 -9.60
N PRO A 349 -20.81 -8.29 -8.83
CA PRO A 349 -19.95 -7.12 -8.70
C PRO A 349 -19.26 -6.79 -10.02
N ILE A 350 -19.16 -5.50 -10.34
CA ILE A 350 -18.34 -5.04 -11.47
C ILE A 350 -16.86 -5.33 -11.18
N PHE A 351 -16.40 -4.94 -9.99
CA PHE A 351 -15.01 -5.07 -9.57
C PHE A 351 -14.83 -6.25 -8.61
N LEU A 352 -14.06 -7.24 -9.05
CA LEU A 352 -13.81 -8.48 -8.32
C LEU A 352 -12.56 -8.35 -7.44
N ALA A 353 -12.55 -9.06 -6.32
CA ALA A 353 -11.38 -9.16 -5.46
C ALA A 353 -10.26 -9.90 -6.19
N ALA A 354 -9.01 -9.55 -5.93
CA ALA A 354 -7.89 -10.36 -6.36
C ALA A 354 -7.77 -11.62 -5.49
N THR A 355 -7.33 -12.74 -6.08
CA THR A 355 -6.97 -13.95 -5.35
C THR A 355 -5.73 -13.74 -4.49
N SER A 356 -5.45 -14.66 -3.58
CA SER A 356 -4.26 -14.61 -2.74
C SER A 356 -2.99 -14.46 -3.60
N GLY A 357 -2.22 -13.41 -3.34
CA GLY A 357 -1.02 -13.07 -4.12
C GLY A 357 -1.27 -12.14 -5.32
N GLY A 358 -2.51 -11.76 -5.60
CA GLY A 358 -2.83 -10.75 -6.62
C GLY A 358 -2.69 -11.24 -8.07
N ARG A 359 -2.66 -12.56 -8.30
CA ARG A 359 -2.34 -13.16 -9.61
C ARG A 359 -3.56 -13.36 -10.53
N SER A 360 -4.76 -13.32 -9.97
CA SER A 360 -6.00 -13.48 -10.73
C SER A 360 -7.17 -12.84 -9.99
N LEU A 361 -8.33 -12.77 -10.64
CA LEU A 361 -9.58 -12.32 -10.02
C LEU A 361 -10.33 -13.49 -9.38
N ASP A 362 -10.98 -13.23 -8.25
CA ASP A 362 -11.93 -14.11 -7.59
C ASP A 362 -13.34 -13.78 -8.09
N MET A 363 -13.86 -14.61 -9.00
CA MET A 363 -15.14 -14.41 -9.68
C MET A 363 -16.36 -14.34 -8.73
N LYS A 364 -16.22 -14.70 -7.46
CA LYS A 364 -17.34 -14.73 -6.51
C LYS A 364 -17.34 -13.56 -5.52
N ARG A 365 -16.19 -12.88 -5.34
CA ARG A 365 -16.04 -11.90 -4.26
C ARG A 365 -15.85 -10.49 -4.81
N PRO A 366 -16.61 -9.49 -4.31
CA PRO A 366 -16.38 -8.10 -4.67
C PRO A 366 -15.04 -7.59 -4.12
N ALA A 367 -14.40 -6.67 -4.83
CA ALA A 367 -13.23 -5.96 -4.33
C ALA A 367 -13.59 -5.12 -3.10
N SER A 368 -12.72 -5.12 -2.08
CA SER A 368 -12.92 -4.26 -0.92
C SER A 368 -12.40 -2.85 -1.19
N ALA A 369 -13.05 -1.84 -0.63
CA ALA A 369 -12.63 -0.44 -0.67
C ALA A 369 -11.17 -0.24 -0.19
N ALA A 370 -10.77 -1.03 0.82
CA ALA A 370 -9.41 -1.04 1.34
C ALA A 370 -8.42 -1.61 0.32
N ALA A 371 -8.74 -2.73 -0.35
CA ALA A 371 -7.88 -3.33 -1.37
C ALA A 371 -7.70 -2.39 -2.57
N LEU A 372 -8.78 -1.75 -3.04
CA LEU A 372 -8.73 -0.75 -4.12
C LEU A 372 -7.77 0.40 -3.78
N SER A 373 -7.85 0.92 -2.56
CA SER A 373 -6.98 2.02 -2.10
C SER A 373 -5.53 1.57 -1.88
N ALA A 374 -5.33 0.36 -1.33
CA ALA A 374 -4.02 -0.20 -1.06
C ALA A 374 -3.25 -0.50 -2.35
N TYR A 375 -3.93 -1.05 -3.38
CA TYR A 375 -3.33 -1.34 -4.67
C TYR A 375 -2.81 -0.05 -5.34
N LEU A 376 -3.65 1.00 -5.42
CA LEU A 376 -3.23 2.31 -5.94
C LEU A 376 -2.07 2.90 -5.15
N ASN A 377 -2.09 2.82 -3.82
CA ASN A 377 -1.01 3.36 -2.99
C ASN A 377 0.30 2.61 -3.15
N LYS A 378 0.25 1.30 -3.39
CA LYS A 378 1.42 0.51 -3.75
C LYS A 378 1.98 0.99 -5.08
N ARG A 379 1.17 1.00 -6.15
CA ARG A 379 1.62 1.40 -7.50
C ARG A 379 2.08 2.85 -7.57
N ALA A 380 1.43 3.77 -6.86
CA ALA A 380 1.87 5.14 -6.78
C ALA A 380 3.26 5.27 -6.14
N LYS A 381 3.53 4.51 -5.07
CA LYS A 381 4.86 4.50 -4.46
C LYS A 381 5.91 3.87 -5.36
N ASP A 382 5.58 2.76 -6.01
CA ASP A 382 6.46 2.11 -6.98
C ASP A 382 6.80 3.04 -8.16
N ALA A 383 5.86 3.91 -8.53
CA ALA A 383 6.00 4.95 -9.55
C ALA A 383 6.71 6.23 -9.04
N GLY A 384 7.16 6.26 -7.78
CA GLY A 384 7.91 7.36 -7.19
C GLY A 384 7.08 8.47 -6.56
N PHE A 385 5.76 8.32 -6.45
CA PHE A 385 4.92 9.25 -5.72
C PHE A 385 5.02 8.99 -4.21
N LYS A 386 5.13 10.05 -3.40
CA LYS A 386 5.16 9.97 -1.91
C LYS A 386 3.97 9.18 -1.33
N SER A 387 2.80 9.34 -1.94
CA SER A 387 1.59 8.58 -1.64
C SER A 387 0.58 8.75 -2.76
N GLY A 388 -0.33 7.77 -2.94
CA GLY A 388 -1.43 7.89 -3.87
C GLY A 388 -2.62 7.07 -3.39
N THR A 389 -3.76 7.70 -3.18
CA THR A 389 -5.01 6.97 -2.91
C THR A 389 -6.09 7.53 -3.82
N MET A 390 -7.24 6.87 -3.91
CA MET A 390 -8.34 7.37 -4.74
C MET A 390 -8.78 8.78 -4.32
N TYR A 391 -8.50 9.19 -3.08
CA TYR A 391 -8.73 10.55 -2.63
C TYR A 391 -7.90 11.61 -3.37
N ALA A 392 -6.76 11.23 -3.96
CA ALA A 392 -5.97 12.12 -4.81
C ALA A 392 -6.75 12.51 -6.08
N PHE A 393 -7.39 11.53 -6.72
CA PHE A 393 -8.27 11.74 -7.86
C PHE A 393 -9.55 12.48 -7.46
N ARG A 394 -10.22 12.06 -6.38
CA ARG A 394 -11.42 12.74 -5.86
C ARG A 394 -11.17 14.22 -5.55
N ARG A 395 -10.01 14.58 -5.00
CA ARG A 395 -9.64 15.97 -4.77
C ARG A 395 -9.46 16.76 -6.06
N LYS A 396 -8.80 16.19 -7.08
CA LYS A 396 -8.65 16.86 -8.37
C LYS A 396 -9.99 16.99 -9.10
N ALA A 397 -10.83 15.95 -9.07
CA ALA A 397 -12.19 15.99 -9.59
C ALA A 397 -13.02 17.10 -8.93
N ALA A 398 -12.96 17.18 -7.60
CA ALA A 398 -13.60 18.25 -6.83
C ALA A 398 -13.12 19.64 -7.27
N ASN A 399 -11.82 19.85 -7.42
CA ASN A 399 -11.28 21.14 -7.88
C ASN A 399 -11.71 21.46 -9.32
N ASN A 400 -11.80 20.45 -10.20
CA ASN A 400 -12.25 20.65 -11.57
C ASN A 400 -13.73 21.05 -11.62
N VAL A 401 -14.58 20.39 -10.82
CA VAL A 401 -16.02 20.74 -10.72
C VAL A 401 -16.21 22.11 -10.07
N ASP A 402 -15.46 22.45 -9.03
CA ASP A 402 -15.51 23.77 -8.40
C ASP A 402 -15.23 24.88 -9.42
N ARG A 403 -14.18 24.71 -10.23
CA ARG A 403 -13.81 25.66 -11.28
C ARG A 403 -14.84 25.73 -12.41
N ALA A 404 -15.44 24.61 -12.79
CA ALA A 404 -16.34 24.54 -13.94
C ALA A 404 -17.80 24.93 -13.61
N ALA A 405 -18.28 24.57 -12.41
CA ALA A 405 -19.69 24.66 -12.04
C ALA A 405 -19.93 25.36 -10.68
N GLY A 406 -18.87 25.75 -9.97
CA GLY A 406 -18.96 26.44 -8.69
C GLY A 406 -19.15 25.52 -7.47
N ARG A 407 -19.05 26.14 -6.28
CA ARG A 407 -19.03 25.43 -4.99
C ARG A 407 -20.32 24.68 -4.66
N GLU A 408 -21.48 25.19 -5.08
CA GLU A 408 -22.77 24.54 -4.79
C GLU A 408 -22.92 23.23 -5.57
N ALA A 409 -22.66 23.26 -6.88
CA ALA A 409 -22.62 22.07 -7.73
C ALA A 409 -21.57 21.07 -7.23
N LEU A 410 -20.41 21.57 -6.78
CA LEU A 410 -19.38 20.73 -6.16
C LEU A 410 -19.86 20.03 -4.89
N ARG A 411 -20.58 20.73 -3.99
CA ARG A 411 -21.11 20.11 -2.77
C ARG A 411 -22.08 18.99 -3.13
N GLN A 412 -22.92 19.18 -4.14
CA GLN A 412 -23.81 18.13 -4.67
C GLN A 412 -23.02 16.96 -5.27
N PHE A 413 -22.03 17.25 -6.14
CA PHE A 413 -21.14 16.27 -6.78
C PHE A 413 -20.37 15.42 -5.75
N MET A 414 -19.83 16.05 -4.72
CA MET A 414 -19.12 15.37 -3.63
C MET A 414 -20.06 14.71 -2.64
N HIS A 415 -21.36 14.96 -2.79
CA HIS A 415 -22.43 14.49 -1.94
C HIS A 415 -22.22 14.93 -0.48
N HIS A 416 -21.96 16.22 -0.32
CA HIS A 416 -21.88 16.94 0.95
C HIS A 416 -23.20 17.69 1.17
N ALA A 417 -23.56 17.95 2.43
CA ALA A 417 -24.70 18.82 2.74
C ALA A 417 -24.48 20.21 2.10
N PRO A 418 -25.54 20.90 1.62
CA PRO A 418 -25.41 22.20 0.94
C PRO A 418 -24.67 23.27 1.77
N THR A 419 -24.78 23.21 3.09
CA THR A 419 -24.15 24.13 4.05
C THR A 419 -22.80 23.65 4.59
N SER A 420 -22.30 22.51 4.11
CA SER A 420 -21.05 21.91 4.58
C SER A 420 -19.83 22.68 4.08
N THR A 421 -18.93 23.04 5.02
CA THR A 421 -17.61 23.65 4.73
C THR A 421 -16.48 22.61 4.60
N VAL A 422 -16.84 21.33 4.48
CA VAL A 422 -15.89 20.22 4.45
C VAL A 422 -14.95 20.32 3.26
N TYR A 423 -15.43 20.79 2.10
CA TYR A 423 -14.61 20.96 0.91
C TYR A 423 -13.53 22.02 1.16
N GLU A 424 -13.93 23.20 1.59
CA GLU A 424 -13.09 24.36 1.87
C GLU A 424 -12.00 24.03 2.90
N THR A 425 -12.38 23.27 3.94
CA THR A 425 -11.44 22.89 5.01
C THR A 425 -10.45 21.79 4.57
N ASN A 426 -10.92 20.80 3.80
CA ASN A 426 -10.19 19.54 3.60
C ASN A 426 -9.71 19.26 2.18
N TYR A 427 -10.33 19.84 1.17
CA TYR A 427 -10.10 19.53 -0.25
C TYR A 427 -9.54 20.73 -0.98
N GLU A 428 -10.03 21.93 -0.66
CA GLU A 428 -9.50 23.17 -1.19
C GLU A 428 -8.03 23.29 -0.77
N ASN A 429 -7.15 23.30 -1.76
CA ASN A 429 -5.75 23.62 -1.58
C ASN A 429 -5.58 25.15 -1.67
N ALA A 430 -6.50 25.91 -1.07
CA ALA A 430 -6.43 27.35 -0.95
C ALA A 430 -5.33 27.74 0.06
N ASN A 431 -4.11 27.31 -0.22
CA ASN A 431 -3.08 28.33 -0.25
C ASN A 431 -3.54 29.26 -1.37
N PHE A 432 -3.88 30.50 -1.03
CA PHE A 432 -4.07 31.57 -1.99
C PHE A 432 -2.77 31.68 -2.80
N ASP A 433 -2.59 30.86 -3.84
CA ASP A 433 -1.67 31.12 -4.96
C ASP A 433 -2.36 32.15 -5.86
N LEU A 434 -2.81 33.22 -5.21
CA LEU A 434 -3.25 34.41 -5.86
C LEU A 434 -1.97 35.05 -6.35
N ASP A 435 -1.80 35.15 -7.65
CA ASP A 435 -0.73 35.96 -8.22
C ASP A 435 -1.05 37.42 -7.95
N VAL A 436 -0.73 37.86 -6.72
CA VAL A 436 -0.99 39.22 -6.26
C VAL A 436 -0.24 40.21 -7.13
N THR A 437 0.89 39.81 -7.74
CA THR A 437 1.64 40.64 -8.68
C THR A 437 0.84 40.81 -9.96
N ALA A 438 0.37 39.73 -10.58
CA ALA A 438 -0.45 39.84 -11.79
C ALA A 438 -1.71 40.68 -11.54
N ILE A 439 -2.37 40.49 -10.39
CA ILE A 439 -3.53 41.32 -10.00
C ILE A 439 -3.14 42.78 -9.76
N ALA A 440 -2.06 43.04 -9.04
CA ALA A 440 -1.62 44.39 -8.71
C ALA A 440 -1.11 45.16 -9.93
N MET A 441 -0.57 44.45 -10.91
CA MET A 441 -0.04 45.01 -12.17
C MET A 441 -1.09 45.02 -13.30
N ASP A 442 -2.34 44.61 -13.00
CA ASP A 442 -3.42 44.45 -13.99
C ASP A 442 -3.03 43.54 -15.18
N GLU A 443 -2.16 42.57 -14.93
CA GLU A 443 -1.79 41.55 -15.89
C GLU A 443 -2.88 40.47 -15.92
N VAL A 444 -3.14 39.93 -17.12
CA VAL A 444 -4.06 38.81 -17.27
C VAL A 444 -3.55 37.66 -16.41
N MET A 445 -4.25 37.38 -15.29
CA MET A 445 -3.97 36.21 -14.49
C MET A 445 -4.02 34.99 -15.41
N LYS A 446 -2.86 34.44 -15.76
CA LYS A 446 -2.79 33.12 -16.38
C LYS A 446 -3.30 32.16 -15.28
N PRO A 447 -4.52 31.60 -15.36
CA PRO A 447 -5.22 31.01 -14.20
C PRO A 447 -4.54 29.78 -13.56
N GLU A 448 -3.30 29.46 -13.93
CA GLU A 448 -2.97 28.08 -14.20
C GLU A 448 -1.47 27.70 -14.16
N GLN A 449 -0.53 28.64 -14.32
CA GLN A 449 0.91 28.33 -14.27
C GLN A 449 1.39 27.86 -12.88
N THR A 450 0.83 28.40 -11.80
CA THR A 450 1.16 28.01 -10.41
C THR A 450 0.73 26.58 -10.09
N SER A 451 -0.32 26.07 -10.74
CA SER A 451 -0.81 24.70 -10.50
C SER A 451 0.08 23.65 -11.17
N ALA A 452 0.66 23.97 -12.33
CA ALA A 452 1.53 23.07 -13.07
C ALA A 452 2.89 22.87 -12.38
N GLN A 453 3.39 23.88 -11.66
CA GLN A 453 4.57 23.77 -10.78
C GLN A 453 4.32 22.87 -9.55
N ARG A 454 3.07 22.45 -9.29
CA ARG A 454 2.71 21.53 -8.20
C ARG A 454 2.23 20.17 -8.68
N ALA A 455 2.33 19.86 -9.98
CA ALA A 455 1.92 18.57 -10.51
C ALA A 455 2.80 17.46 -9.89
N PRO A 456 2.25 16.54 -9.07
CA PRO A 456 3.07 15.54 -8.37
C PRO A 456 3.91 14.68 -9.31
N ILE A 457 3.45 14.47 -10.55
CA ILE A 457 4.17 13.71 -11.57
C ILE A 457 5.53 14.31 -11.92
N LEU A 458 5.68 15.63 -11.91
CA LEU A 458 6.93 16.31 -12.27
C LEU A 458 8.01 16.12 -11.21
N PHE A 459 7.62 15.93 -9.95
CA PHE A 459 8.53 15.83 -8.80
C PHE A 459 8.58 14.42 -8.19
N ARG A 460 8.13 13.40 -8.93
CA ARG A 460 8.17 11.99 -8.48
C ARG A 460 9.60 11.49 -8.32
N ALA A 461 9.89 10.71 -7.28
CA ALA A 461 11.20 10.11 -7.02
C ALA A 461 11.37 8.79 -7.76
N SER A 462 12.10 8.83 -8.87
CA SER A 462 12.54 7.62 -9.55
C SER A 462 13.68 7.02 -8.73
N LEU A 463 13.42 5.88 -8.09
CA LEU A 463 14.43 5.15 -7.33
C LEU A 463 15.47 4.63 -8.33
N ARG A 464 16.60 5.32 -8.47
CA ARG A 464 17.67 4.97 -9.43
C ARG A 464 18.53 3.79 -8.96
N ALA A 465 18.33 3.33 -7.72
CA ALA A 465 19.11 2.23 -7.17
C ALA A 465 18.60 0.89 -7.71
N ASP A 466 19.53 0.06 -8.16
CA ASP A 466 19.26 -1.34 -8.49
C ASP A 466 18.60 -2.06 -7.30
N HIS A 467 17.60 -2.90 -7.59
CA HIS A 467 16.82 -3.61 -6.59
C HIS A 467 17.70 -4.44 -5.65
N ALA A 468 18.78 -5.05 -6.16
CA ALA A 468 19.72 -5.79 -5.33
C ALA A 468 20.43 -4.89 -4.30
N THR A 469 20.76 -3.66 -4.69
CA THR A 469 21.38 -2.66 -3.79
C THR A 469 20.40 -2.21 -2.71
N VAL A 470 19.15 -1.94 -3.09
CA VAL A 470 18.07 -1.58 -2.16
C VAL A 470 17.85 -2.70 -1.15
N GLN A 471 17.75 -3.94 -1.63
CA GLN A 471 17.53 -5.11 -0.78
C GLN A 471 18.69 -5.33 0.18
N THR A 472 19.93 -5.16 -0.27
CA THR A 472 21.13 -5.23 0.57
C THR A 472 21.10 -4.21 1.71
N ARG A 473 20.73 -2.95 1.41
CA ARG A 473 20.58 -1.91 2.45
C ARG A 473 19.46 -2.23 3.44
N ILE A 474 18.33 -2.76 2.95
CA ILE A 474 17.21 -3.16 3.80
C ILE A 474 17.61 -4.31 4.73
N ASP A 475 18.28 -5.33 4.22
CA ASP A 475 18.70 -6.48 5.02
C ASP A 475 19.79 -6.08 6.03
N ALA A 476 20.71 -5.17 5.66
CA ALA A 476 21.66 -4.58 6.61
C ALA A 476 20.95 -3.85 7.77
N TYR A 477 19.97 -2.99 7.46
CA TYR A 477 19.18 -2.28 8.47
C TYR A 477 18.43 -3.26 9.40
N VAL A 478 17.82 -4.30 8.82
CA VAL A 478 17.11 -5.33 9.57
C VAL A 478 18.04 -6.09 10.50
N ASN A 479 19.22 -6.50 10.02
CA ASN A 479 20.18 -7.26 10.80
C ASN A 479 20.77 -6.45 11.96
N GLU A 480 20.92 -5.13 11.78
CA GLU A 480 21.36 -4.20 12.82
C GLU A 480 20.29 -4.01 13.91
N HIS A 481 19.01 -3.93 13.55
CA HIS A 481 17.92 -3.53 14.46
C HIS A 481 17.07 -4.68 14.99
N ILE A 482 17.21 -5.91 14.46
CA ILE A 482 16.42 -7.05 14.93
C ILE A 482 16.86 -7.48 16.32
N ASP A 483 15.91 -7.60 17.24
CA ASP A 483 16.15 -8.17 18.55
C ASP A 483 16.46 -9.66 18.40
N LYS A 484 17.74 -10.00 18.56
CA LYS A 484 18.26 -11.37 18.44
C LYS A 484 17.70 -12.33 19.50
N THR A 485 17.03 -11.81 20.53
CA THR A 485 16.36 -12.64 21.56
C THR A 485 14.98 -13.15 21.11
N LEU A 486 14.37 -12.52 20.08
CA LEU A 486 13.10 -12.97 19.54
C LEU A 486 13.28 -14.26 18.72
N ASP A 487 12.39 -15.22 18.91
CA ASP A 487 12.34 -16.47 18.15
C ASP A 487 11.01 -16.63 17.36
N GLY A 488 11.02 -17.60 16.44
CA GLY A 488 9.84 -18.06 15.70
C GLY A 488 9.04 -16.96 14.98
N HIS A 489 7.73 -16.91 15.26
CA HIS A 489 6.80 -15.98 14.63
C HIS A 489 7.04 -14.52 15.03
N LYS A 490 7.49 -14.26 16.26
CA LYS A 490 7.76 -12.89 16.73
C LYS A 490 8.94 -12.28 15.97
N ALA A 491 10.03 -13.04 15.81
CA ALA A 491 11.17 -12.63 15.01
C ALA A 491 10.79 -12.37 13.54
N THR A 492 9.92 -13.22 12.97
CA THR A 492 9.44 -13.05 11.59
C THR A 492 8.60 -11.78 11.42
N ASN A 493 7.70 -11.50 12.37
CA ASN A 493 6.88 -10.29 12.35
C ASN A 493 7.71 -9.02 12.56
N GLU A 494 8.69 -9.07 13.45
CA GLU A 494 9.60 -7.96 13.69
C GLU A 494 10.49 -7.70 12.46
N ARG A 495 11.04 -8.76 11.85
CA ARG A 495 11.77 -8.66 10.57
C ARG A 495 10.93 -8.01 9.48
N ARG A 496 9.66 -8.39 9.33
CA ARG A 496 8.73 -7.76 8.37
C ARG A 496 8.45 -6.29 8.72
N ARG A 497 8.33 -5.96 10.01
CA ARG A 497 8.17 -4.57 10.46
C ARG A 497 9.42 -3.75 10.13
N LEU A 498 10.61 -4.24 10.44
CA LEU A 498 11.88 -3.59 10.17
C LEU A 498 12.12 -3.42 8.66
N LYS A 499 11.85 -4.42 7.82
CA LYS A 499 11.91 -4.28 6.35
C LYS A 499 11.04 -3.13 5.85
N ARG A 500 9.81 -3.02 6.36
CA ARG A 500 8.89 -1.92 6.00
C ARG A 500 9.39 -0.56 6.49
N LEU A 501 10.09 -0.50 7.62
CA LEU A 501 10.69 0.74 8.12
C LEU A 501 11.92 1.14 7.30
N ALA A 502 12.80 0.18 7.01
CA ALA A 502 13.99 0.38 6.18
C ALA A 502 13.62 0.90 4.79
N TRP A 503 12.65 0.25 4.14
CA TRP A 503 12.18 0.67 2.81
C TRP A 503 11.63 2.10 2.82
N LYS A 504 10.87 2.47 3.86
CA LYS A 504 10.34 3.85 4.01
C LYS A 504 11.44 4.87 4.27
N ALA A 505 12.45 4.51 5.07
CA ALA A 505 13.58 5.39 5.34
C ALA A 505 14.37 5.65 4.06
N LEU A 506 14.62 4.60 3.27
CA LEU A 506 15.34 4.68 2.00
C LEU A 506 14.52 5.44 0.93
N ASP A 507 13.21 5.24 0.86
CA ASP A 507 12.33 6.05 0.00
C ASP A 507 12.35 7.54 0.39
N ALA A 508 12.31 7.85 1.69
CA ALA A 508 12.41 9.23 2.17
C ALA A 508 13.78 9.86 1.88
N GLU A 509 14.87 9.10 2.04
CA GLU A 509 16.24 9.51 1.67
C GLU A 509 16.34 9.82 0.17
N ASN A 510 15.81 8.94 -0.68
CA ASN A 510 15.80 9.16 -2.13
C ASN A 510 14.95 10.36 -2.54
N GLN A 511 13.80 10.57 -1.91
CA GLN A 511 12.98 11.76 -2.14
C GLN A 511 13.71 13.04 -1.72
N ALA A 512 14.45 13.01 -0.61
CA ALA A 512 15.26 14.15 -0.16
C ALA A 512 16.42 14.42 -1.14
N LEU A 513 17.20 13.40 -1.48
CA LEU A 513 18.31 13.50 -2.43
C LEU A 513 17.83 14.00 -3.79
N GLN A 514 16.67 13.52 -4.25
CA GLN A 514 16.11 14.01 -5.49
C GLN A 514 15.76 15.49 -5.39
N ARG A 515 15.10 15.94 -4.33
CA ARG A 515 14.77 17.37 -4.15
C ARG A 515 16.02 18.25 -4.19
N GLU A 516 17.14 17.76 -3.66
CA GLU A 516 18.44 18.45 -3.70
C GLU A 516 19.12 18.41 -5.07
N THR A 517 18.92 17.34 -5.86
CA THR A 517 19.63 17.11 -7.14
C THR A 517 18.76 17.32 -8.38
N PHE A 518 17.49 17.71 -8.22
CA PHE A 518 16.54 17.86 -9.31
C PHE A 518 16.83 19.11 -10.15
N THR A 519 17.36 18.89 -11.35
CA THR A 519 17.73 19.95 -12.30
C THR A 519 16.56 20.40 -13.18
N LEU A 520 16.63 21.62 -13.73
CA LEU A 520 15.69 22.12 -14.74
C LEU A 520 15.64 21.25 -16.00
N GLU A 521 16.75 20.67 -16.43
CA GLU A 521 16.78 19.76 -17.59
C GLU A 521 15.94 18.50 -17.34
N GLN A 522 16.07 17.89 -16.16
CA GLN A 522 15.23 16.75 -15.75
C GLN A 522 13.74 17.14 -15.69
N LEU A 523 13.42 18.35 -15.23
CA LEU A 523 12.06 18.86 -15.24
C LEU A 523 11.52 18.99 -16.68
N LYS A 524 12.28 19.59 -17.60
CA LYS A 524 11.93 19.71 -19.02
C LYS A 524 11.77 18.34 -19.68
N ALA A 525 12.66 17.39 -19.39
CA ALA A 525 12.57 16.03 -19.90
C ALA A 525 11.29 15.33 -19.42
N ARG A 526 10.90 15.49 -18.15
CA ARG A 526 9.64 14.96 -17.62
C ARG A 526 8.42 15.64 -18.22
N GLN A 527 8.48 16.94 -18.48
CA GLN A 527 7.43 17.64 -19.20
C GLN A 527 7.27 17.10 -20.61
N ALA A 528 8.38 16.84 -21.32
CA ALA A 528 8.35 16.22 -22.65
C ALA A 528 7.80 14.78 -22.59
N GLU A 529 8.17 13.99 -21.59
CA GLU A 529 7.61 12.65 -21.36
C GLU A 529 6.09 12.68 -21.15
N ILE A 530 5.59 13.64 -20.36
CA ILE A 530 4.16 13.80 -20.11
C ILE A 530 3.40 14.32 -21.34
N ARG A 531 4.06 15.18 -22.13
CA ARG A 531 3.55 15.63 -23.44
C ARG A 531 3.45 14.46 -24.41
N GLY A 532 4.39 13.52 -24.33
CA GLY A 532 4.40 12.36 -25.19
C GLY A 532 3.18 11.46 -25.03
N PRO A 533 2.88 10.67 -26.07
CA PRO A 533 1.93 9.57 -25.98
C PRO A 533 2.35 8.57 -24.89
N SER A 534 1.36 7.99 -24.19
CA SER A 534 1.58 6.93 -23.20
C SER A 534 2.19 5.71 -23.87
N LYS A 535 2.90 4.89 -23.10
CA LYS A 535 3.40 3.60 -23.59
C LYS A 535 2.27 2.74 -24.15
N LEU A 536 1.12 2.66 -23.46
CA LEU A 536 -0.05 1.94 -23.96
C LEU A 536 -0.59 2.55 -25.27
N MET A 537 -0.54 3.87 -25.42
CA MET A 537 -1.05 4.52 -26.62
C MET A 537 -0.09 4.36 -27.81
N ASN A 538 1.23 4.40 -27.57
CA ASN A 538 2.23 4.03 -28.56
C ASN A 538 2.05 2.60 -29.04
N LEU A 539 1.70 1.68 -28.13
CA LEU A 539 1.42 0.30 -28.49
C LEU A 539 0.21 0.20 -29.43
N ILE A 540 -0.86 0.94 -29.14
CA ILE A 540 -2.05 1.02 -29.99
C ILE A 540 -1.72 1.60 -31.37
N GLN A 541 -0.92 2.68 -31.42
CA GLN A 541 -0.46 3.25 -32.69
C GLN A 541 0.37 2.28 -33.51
N ASN A 542 1.31 1.57 -32.87
CA ASN A 542 2.16 0.61 -33.55
C ASN A 542 1.34 -0.54 -34.13
N ARG A 543 0.29 -0.99 -33.44
CA ARG A 543 -0.64 -2.01 -33.95
C ARG A 543 -1.42 -1.51 -35.15
N PHE A 544 -1.98 -0.30 -35.05
CA PHE A 544 -2.68 0.32 -36.15
C PHE A 544 -1.79 0.48 -37.40
N GLN A 545 -0.54 0.91 -37.22
CA GLN A 545 0.43 1.02 -38.31
C GLN A 545 0.76 -0.34 -38.94
N LYS A 546 0.91 -1.40 -38.12
CA LYS A 546 1.12 -2.77 -38.62
C LYS A 546 -0.08 -3.28 -39.40
N GLN A 547 -1.30 -3.16 -38.86
CA GLN A 547 -2.54 -3.56 -39.56
C GLN A 547 -2.70 -2.83 -40.90
N LYS A 548 -2.30 -1.56 -40.97
CA LYS A 548 -2.32 -0.79 -42.20
C LYS A 548 -1.27 -1.27 -43.20
N ALA A 549 -0.06 -1.61 -42.75
CA ALA A 549 0.99 -2.18 -43.59
C ALA A 549 0.57 -3.55 -44.13
N ASP A 550 0.12 -4.46 -43.27
CA ASP A 550 -0.32 -5.82 -43.64
C ASP A 550 -1.50 -5.79 -44.63
N GLY A 551 -2.41 -4.81 -44.48
CA GLY A 551 -3.52 -4.61 -45.41
C GLY A 551 -3.11 -4.04 -46.77
N GLN A 552 -1.97 -3.34 -46.85
CA GLN A 552 -1.41 -2.82 -48.11
C GLN A 552 -0.55 -3.87 -48.81
N ASP A 553 0.17 -4.71 -48.07
CA ASP A 553 1.01 -5.78 -48.63
C ASP A 553 0.15 -6.89 -49.25
N LEU A 554 -1.04 -7.18 -48.73
CA LEU A 554 -1.98 -8.14 -49.37
C LEU A 554 -2.53 -7.67 -50.72
N GLU A 555 -2.47 -6.37 -51.05
CA GLU A 555 -2.81 -5.86 -52.40
C GLU A 555 -1.59 -5.80 -53.34
N ALA A 556 -0.36 -5.88 -52.80
CA ALA A 556 0.89 -5.84 -53.57
C ALA A 556 1.52 -7.24 -53.79
N ASP A 557 1.30 -8.19 -52.88
CA ASP A 557 1.92 -9.52 -52.87
C ASP A 557 1.14 -10.59 -53.67
N GLU A 558 0.13 -10.20 -54.47
CA GLU A 558 -0.36 -11.06 -55.56
C GLU A 558 0.59 -11.05 -56.77
N LEU A 559 1.73 -10.35 -56.70
CA LEU A 559 2.63 -10.18 -57.85
C LEU A 559 4.14 -10.39 -57.64
N ASP A 560 4.73 -10.48 -56.45
CA ASP A 560 6.18 -10.73 -56.36
C ASP A 560 6.59 -11.50 -55.09
N GLU A 561 7.05 -12.75 -55.32
CA GLU A 561 8.27 -13.36 -54.75
C GLU A 561 8.43 -13.46 -53.21
N LEU A 562 8.38 -14.65 -52.60
CA LEU A 562 9.50 -15.60 -52.51
C LEU A 562 10.88 -14.90 -52.48
N GLU A 563 11.42 -14.63 -51.29
CA GLU A 563 12.76 -15.06 -50.82
C GLU A 563 13.25 -14.27 -49.58
N ASP A 564 13.85 -15.03 -48.67
CA ASP A 564 14.98 -14.72 -47.77
C ASP A 564 14.83 -13.83 -46.51
N ASP A 565 14.53 -14.52 -45.41
CA ASP A 565 15.34 -14.79 -44.21
C ASP A 565 16.47 -13.84 -43.69
N GLU A 566 16.48 -13.79 -42.34
CA GLU A 566 17.60 -13.63 -41.40
C GLU A 566 18.27 -12.25 -41.15
N ASN A 567 17.95 -11.62 -40.00
CA ASN A 567 18.85 -11.51 -38.82
C ASN A 567 18.30 -10.56 -37.74
N GLU A 568 18.10 -11.05 -36.51
CA GLU A 568 17.94 -10.20 -35.30
C GLU A 568 18.75 -10.77 -34.12
N ASP A 569 19.71 -9.98 -33.65
CA ASP A 569 20.44 -10.18 -32.39
C ASP A 569 19.73 -9.41 -31.25
N GLU A 570 19.16 -10.13 -30.27
CA GLU A 570 18.54 -9.54 -29.06
C GLU A 570 19.34 -9.81 -27.78
N GLU A 571 19.73 -8.72 -27.11
CA GLU A 571 20.39 -8.68 -25.80
C GLU A 571 19.46 -9.12 -24.64
N ALA A 572 19.86 -10.17 -23.92
CA ALA A 572 19.10 -10.76 -22.83
C ALA A 572 19.12 -9.92 -21.53
N ARG A 573 17.99 -9.28 -21.21
CA ARG A 573 17.73 -8.59 -19.94
C ARG A 573 17.03 -9.55 -18.95
N LEU A 574 17.64 -9.78 -17.79
CA LEU A 574 17.10 -10.61 -16.70
C LEU A 574 16.06 -9.83 -15.89
N ASP A 575 14.79 -10.27 -15.91
CA ASP A 575 13.71 -9.74 -15.06
C ASP A 575 13.50 -10.63 -13.83
N LEU A 576 13.59 -10.03 -12.63
CA LEU A 576 13.65 -10.76 -11.35
C LEU A 576 12.87 -10.03 -10.24
N GLU A 577 11.55 -9.88 -10.42
CA GLU A 577 10.63 -9.38 -9.38
C GLU A 577 9.60 -10.46 -8.97
N GLU A 578 9.96 -11.33 -8.03
CA GLU A 578 8.94 -12.12 -7.29
C GLU A 578 9.42 -12.50 -5.89
N LEU A 579 9.30 -11.58 -4.90
CA LEU A 579 9.47 -11.99 -3.49
C LEU A 579 8.85 -11.07 -2.41
N VAL A 580 7.62 -10.54 -2.54
CA VAL A 580 6.88 -10.08 -1.33
C VAL A 580 5.35 -10.15 -1.50
N GLY A 581 4.78 -11.36 -1.41
CA GLY A 581 3.33 -11.52 -1.19
C GLY A 581 2.97 -11.24 0.27
N ILE A 582 2.60 -10.00 0.60
CA ILE A 582 2.11 -9.62 1.94
C ILE A 582 0.67 -9.11 1.82
N ASP A 583 -0.19 -9.71 2.64
CA ASP A 583 -1.57 -9.31 2.87
C ASP A 583 -1.62 -7.96 3.63
N PHE A 584 -2.23 -6.95 3.02
CA PHE A 584 -2.34 -5.59 3.55
C PHE A 584 -3.65 -5.43 4.33
N SER A 585 -3.70 -5.92 5.58
CA SER A 585 -4.75 -5.49 6.52
C SER A 585 -4.38 -4.14 7.13
N THR A 586 -4.60 -3.06 6.37
CA THR A 586 -4.62 -1.70 6.94
C THR A 586 -5.88 -1.56 7.79
N HIS A 587 -5.72 -1.27 9.09
CA HIS A 587 -6.82 -0.79 9.93
C HIS A 587 -7.50 0.39 9.22
N ASP A 588 -8.82 0.29 9.04
CA ASP A 588 -9.68 1.32 8.43
C ASP A 588 -9.28 2.72 8.91
N GLU A 589 -8.70 3.52 8.01
CA GLU A 589 -8.42 4.93 8.24
C GLU A 589 -9.76 5.67 8.31
N ALA A 590 -10.34 5.76 9.51
CA ALA A 590 -11.40 6.72 9.77
C ALA A 590 -10.81 8.13 9.54
N GLU A 591 -11.28 8.80 8.48
CA GLU A 591 -11.00 10.20 8.22
C GLU A 591 -11.21 11.02 9.51
N PRO A 592 -10.28 11.91 9.90
CA PRO A 592 -10.52 12.80 11.02
C PRO A 592 -11.69 13.74 10.71
N ASP A 593 -12.61 13.89 11.66
CA ASP A 593 -13.68 14.89 11.61
C ASP A 593 -13.09 16.31 11.58
N VAL A 594 -13.85 17.23 10.96
CA VAL A 594 -13.54 18.64 10.69
C VAL A 594 -12.75 19.32 11.82
N GLU A 595 -11.56 19.84 11.49
CA GLU A 595 -10.77 20.68 12.40
C GLU A 595 -10.97 22.18 12.11
N PRO A 596 -11.01 23.03 13.16
CA PRO A 596 -10.84 24.47 13.00
C PRO A 596 -9.36 24.82 12.79
N ASP A 597 -9.10 25.70 11.81
CA ASP A 597 -7.78 26.22 11.46
C ASP A 597 -7.10 26.89 12.66
N LEU A 598 -5.84 26.52 12.91
CA LEU A 598 -5.00 27.01 14.01
C LEU A 598 -3.61 27.39 13.47
N SER A 599 -3.57 28.11 12.36
CA SER A 599 -2.33 28.68 11.82
C SER A 599 -1.89 29.90 12.64
N PRO A 600 -0.65 29.91 13.20
CA PRO A 600 -0.08 31.11 13.81
C PRO A 600 0.44 32.07 12.72
N ALA A 601 0.27 33.38 12.94
CA ALA A 601 0.78 34.43 12.08
C ALA A 601 2.31 34.30 11.90
N GLN A 602 2.77 34.13 10.66
CA GLN A 602 4.19 34.07 10.31
C GLN A 602 4.76 35.49 10.21
N SER A 603 5.88 35.73 10.89
CA SER A 603 6.68 36.94 10.78
C SER A 603 7.52 36.94 9.50
N SER A 604 7.41 38.01 8.73
CA SER A 604 8.10 38.29 7.47
C SER A 604 9.63 38.34 7.60
N SER A 605 10.34 37.58 6.77
CA SER A 605 11.77 37.80 6.47
C SER A 605 11.95 38.15 5.00
N SER A 606 12.73 39.20 4.74
CA SER A 606 12.99 39.85 3.46
C SER A 606 13.73 38.96 2.44
N SER A 607 13.27 38.99 1.19
CA SER A 607 13.84 38.29 0.03
C SER A 607 14.86 39.14 -0.74
N GLU A 608 16.00 38.53 -1.10
CA GLU A 608 16.85 39.00 -2.19
C GLU A 608 16.51 38.23 -3.48
N LYS A 609 16.60 38.94 -4.61
CA LYS A 609 16.06 38.55 -5.92
C LYS A 609 17.01 37.60 -6.65
N GLU A 610 16.52 36.41 -6.98
CA GLU A 610 17.05 35.59 -8.09
C GLU A 610 16.14 35.73 -9.31
N ALA A 611 16.74 35.82 -10.50
CA ALA A 611 16.05 35.91 -11.77
C ALA A 611 15.37 34.56 -12.07
N SER A 612 14.05 34.53 -11.90
CA SER A 612 13.20 33.39 -12.26
C SER A 612 12.92 33.42 -13.77
N GLU A 613 13.52 32.52 -14.54
CA GLU A 613 13.00 32.18 -15.88
C GLU A 613 11.62 31.54 -15.72
N THR A 614 10.57 32.27 -16.13
CA THR A 614 9.19 31.81 -16.08
C THR A 614 8.95 30.75 -17.15
N ILE A 615 8.95 29.47 -16.77
CA ILE A 615 8.63 28.35 -17.67
C ILE A 615 7.11 28.28 -17.82
N GLU A 616 6.61 28.55 -19.02
CA GLU A 616 5.19 28.47 -19.33
C GLU A 616 4.74 27.01 -19.47
N LEU A 617 4.00 26.53 -18.48
CA LEU A 617 3.30 25.26 -18.54
C LEU A 617 1.84 25.54 -18.92
N GLY A 618 1.49 25.18 -20.16
CA GLY A 618 0.11 25.17 -20.65
C GLY A 618 -0.75 24.17 -19.87
N THR A 619 -2.05 24.37 -19.93
CA THR A 619 -2.97 23.82 -18.94
C THR A 619 -3.61 22.56 -19.42
N ASP A 620 -4.28 21.78 -18.57
CA ASP A 620 -4.92 20.54 -19.03
C ASP A 620 -5.78 20.80 -20.31
N ARG A 621 -6.34 22.02 -20.45
CA ARG A 621 -7.15 22.51 -21.57
C ARG A 621 -6.38 23.14 -22.74
N GLU A 622 -5.26 23.85 -22.53
CA GLU A 622 -4.41 24.35 -23.62
C GLU A 622 -3.48 23.25 -24.19
N PHE A 623 -3.11 22.29 -23.35
CA PHE A 623 -2.36 21.09 -23.70
C PHE A 623 -3.19 20.12 -24.58
N GLU A 624 -4.52 20.28 -24.61
CA GLU A 624 -5.47 19.47 -25.40
C GLU A 624 -5.46 19.77 -26.90
N CYS A 625 -4.99 20.94 -27.35
CA CYS A 625 -5.06 21.33 -28.76
C CYS A 625 -3.81 20.99 -29.59
N GLY A 626 -2.70 20.57 -28.97
CA GLY A 626 -1.40 20.50 -29.66
C GLY A 626 -1.03 19.17 -30.31
N GLN A 627 -1.57 18.05 -29.84
CA GLN A 627 -1.33 16.73 -30.41
C GLN A 627 -2.67 16.05 -30.66
N VAL A 628 -3.30 16.39 -31.78
CA VAL A 628 -4.40 15.58 -32.30
C VAL A 628 -3.74 14.35 -32.90
N PHE A 629 -4.06 13.17 -32.38
CA PHE A 629 -3.69 11.95 -33.07
C PHE A 629 -4.43 11.91 -34.41
N ASP A 630 -3.67 11.72 -35.49
CA ASP A 630 -4.22 11.58 -36.84
C ASP A 630 -4.94 10.23 -37.06
N VAL A 631 -5.02 9.38 -36.03
CA VAL A 631 -5.72 8.10 -36.08
C VAL A 631 -7.22 8.32 -35.78
N PRO A 632 -8.13 7.83 -36.63
CA PRO A 632 -9.57 7.90 -36.36
C PRO A 632 -9.94 7.30 -35.00
N TYR A 633 -10.94 7.91 -34.35
CA TYR A 633 -11.42 7.49 -33.02
C TYR A 633 -11.79 6.00 -32.98
N ASP A 634 -12.46 5.51 -34.02
CA ASP A 634 -12.97 4.15 -34.12
C ASP A 634 -11.84 3.12 -34.18
N ASP A 635 -10.74 3.44 -34.87
CA ASP A 635 -9.56 2.59 -34.96
C ASP A 635 -8.80 2.54 -33.64
N VAL A 636 -8.66 3.68 -32.96
CA VAL A 636 -8.07 3.73 -31.61
C VAL A 636 -8.92 2.92 -30.63
N LEU A 637 -10.25 3.02 -30.73
CA LEU A 637 -11.17 2.28 -29.88
C LEU A 637 -11.08 0.77 -30.13
N TYR A 638 -11.08 0.33 -31.40
CA TYR A 638 -10.92 -1.08 -31.78
C TYR A 638 -9.63 -1.65 -31.20
N ASN A 639 -8.49 -1.01 -31.52
CA ASN A 639 -7.17 -1.46 -31.08
C ASN A 639 -7.04 -1.40 -29.55
N PHE A 640 -7.61 -0.40 -28.88
CA PHE A 640 -7.66 -0.37 -27.42
C PHE A 640 -8.41 -1.59 -26.88
N LEU A 641 -9.63 -1.85 -27.32
CA LEU A 641 -10.43 -2.99 -26.86
C LEU A 641 -9.72 -4.32 -27.14
N GLU A 642 -9.10 -4.46 -28.31
CA GLU A 642 -8.33 -5.65 -28.70
C GLU A 642 -7.16 -5.89 -27.73
N VAL A 643 -6.36 -4.86 -27.46
CA VAL A 643 -5.27 -4.90 -26.47
C VAL A 643 -5.78 -5.34 -25.09
N MET A 644 -6.94 -4.83 -24.66
CA MET A 644 -7.52 -5.18 -23.36
C MET A 644 -8.05 -6.63 -23.31
N LEU A 645 -8.58 -7.16 -24.42
CA LEU A 645 -9.11 -8.52 -24.49
C LEU A 645 -8.00 -9.57 -24.59
N GLU A 646 -6.98 -9.34 -25.42
CA GLU A 646 -5.82 -10.24 -25.54
C GLU A 646 -5.07 -10.41 -24.21
N GLY A 647 -4.98 -9.31 -23.44
CA GLY A 647 -4.26 -9.27 -22.17
C GLY A 647 -2.80 -9.75 -22.26
N ASP A 648 -2.35 -10.45 -21.21
CA ASP A 648 -0.97 -10.96 -21.09
C ASP A 648 -0.53 -11.94 -22.20
N SER A 649 -1.45 -12.45 -23.03
CA SER A 649 -1.16 -13.56 -23.96
C SER A 649 -0.22 -13.18 -25.11
N GLN A 650 -0.07 -11.90 -25.43
CA GLN A 650 0.86 -11.45 -26.49
C GLN A 650 1.61 -10.14 -26.17
N ILE A 651 1.03 -9.24 -25.37
CA ILE A 651 1.51 -7.84 -25.28
C ILE A 651 2.55 -7.63 -24.17
N LEU A 652 2.40 -8.33 -23.04
CA LEU A 652 3.29 -8.20 -21.88
C LEU A 652 4.09 -9.47 -21.59
N SER A 653 3.67 -10.62 -22.15
CA SER A 653 4.51 -11.81 -22.14
C SER A 653 5.65 -11.64 -23.15
N LYS A 654 6.76 -11.04 -22.70
CA LYS A 654 8.08 -11.20 -23.31
C LYS A 654 8.58 -12.67 -23.38
N GLY A 655 7.68 -13.64 -23.22
CA GLY A 655 7.95 -15.05 -23.39
C GLY A 655 6.83 -15.68 -24.19
N SER A 656 7.03 -15.81 -25.50
CA SER A 656 6.37 -16.82 -26.33
C SER A 656 6.20 -18.11 -25.54
N SER A 657 5.06 -18.80 -25.65
CA SER A 657 4.82 -20.00 -24.86
C SER A 657 5.98 -21.00 -24.99
N ARG A 658 6.79 -21.13 -23.92
CA ARG A 658 8.05 -21.88 -23.97
C ARG A 658 7.81 -23.31 -23.51
N PRO A 659 8.31 -24.32 -24.24
CA PRO A 659 8.44 -25.65 -23.68
C PRO A 659 9.51 -25.64 -22.57
N CYS A 660 9.37 -26.51 -21.60
CA CYS A 660 10.41 -26.67 -20.59
C CYS A 660 11.63 -27.38 -21.20
N GLN A 661 12.76 -26.69 -21.28
CA GLN A 661 14.02 -27.26 -21.81
C GLN A 661 14.50 -28.49 -21.03
N GLU A 662 14.24 -28.55 -19.72
CA GLU A 662 14.55 -29.72 -18.88
C GLU A 662 13.64 -30.91 -19.23
N CYS A 663 12.37 -30.68 -19.60
CA CYS A 663 11.48 -31.75 -20.07
C CYS A 663 11.89 -32.26 -21.45
N LEU A 664 12.24 -31.34 -22.37
CA LEU A 664 12.66 -31.70 -23.73
C LEU A 664 13.91 -32.60 -23.72
N SER A 665 14.90 -32.23 -22.90
CA SER A 665 16.17 -32.94 -22.77
C SER A 665 16.10 -34.22 -21.93
N ASP A 666 15.08 -34.43 -21.09
CA ASP A 666 14.95 -35.64 -20.29
C ASP A 666 14.31 -36.78 -21.10
N PRO A 667 15.06 -37.84 -21.50
CA PRO A 667 14.52 -38.95 -22.28
C PRO A 667 13.43 -39.74 -21.53
N THR A 668 13.36 -39.62 -20.20
CA THR A 668 12.39 -40.36 -19.38
C THR A 668 11.01 -39.69 -19.33
N VAL A 669 10.89 -38.43 -19.78
CA VAL A 669 9.62 -37.70 -19.78
C VAL A 669 8.76 -38.16 -20.97
N PRO A 670 7.48 -38.52 -20.77
CA PRO A 670 6.59 -38.88 -21.86
C PRO A 670 6.49 -37.79 -22.93
N VAL A 671 6.44 -38.19 -24.20
CA VAL A 671 6.40 -37.30 -25.38
C VAL A 671 5.35 -36.18 -25.24
N GLU A 672 4.14 -36.53 -24.76
CA GLU A 672 3.05 -35.58 -24.51
C GLU A 672 3.43 -34.45 -23.55
N LYS A 673 4.26 -34.74 -22.53
CA LYS A 673 4.69 -33.76 -21.52
C LYS A 673 5.92 -32.97 -21.96
N LYS A 674 6.73 -33.50 -22.89
CA LYS A 674 7.92 -32.81 -23.43
C LYS A 674 7.55 -31.54 -24.18
N PHE A 675 6.50 -31.62 -24.99
CA PHE A 675 6.02 -30.51 -25.81
C PHE A 675 4.94 -29.67 -25.12
N ARG A 676 4.72 -29.90 -23.82
CA ARG A 676 3.80 -29.07 -23.05
C ARG A 676 4.35 -27.64 -23.00
N LYS A 677 3.66 -26.77 -23.73
CA LYS A 677 3.87 -25.34 -23.77
C LYS A 677 3.27 -24.70 -22.51
N TYR A 678 4.07 -23.92 -21.77
CA TYR A 678 3.61 -23.20 -20.59
C TYR A 678 3.10 -21.82 -21.01
N LYS A 679 1.93 -21.43 -20.49
CA LYS A 679 1.22 -20.23 -20.98
C LYS A 679 2.00 -18.95 -20.72
N ASN A 680 2.76 -18.90 -19.63
CA ASN A 680 3.59 -17.78 -19.23
C ASN A 680 4.82 -18.27 -18.42
N GLN A 681 5.73 -17.34 -18.13
CA GLN A 681 6.97 -17.64 -17.42
C GLN A 681 6.73 -18.13 -15.98
N SER A 682 5.68 -17.66 -15.30
CA SER A 682 5.34 -18.10 -13.95
C SER A 682 4.83 -19.55 -13.92
N ASP A 683 4.04 -19.99 -14.90
CA ASP A 683 3.63 -21.38 -15.07
C ASP A 683 4.83 -22.30 -15.33
N LEU A 684 5.77 -21.85 -16.17
CA LEU A 684 7.02 -22.56 -16.43
C LEU A 684 7.88 -22.64 -15.17
N GLN A 685 8.02 -21.54 -14.42
CA GLN A 685 8.78 -21.49 -13.19
C GLN A 685 8.18 -22.42 -12.12
N ARG A 686 6.86 -22.41 -11.93
CA ARG A 686 6.17 -23.35 -11.03
C ARG A 686 6.40 -24.80 -11.43
N HIS A 687 6.43 -25.09 -12.73
CA HIS A 687 6.78 -26.42 -13.24
C HIS A 687 8.23 -26.79 -12.94
N LEU A 688 9.18 -25.87 -13.15
CA LEU A 688 10.60 -26.04 -12.85
C LEU A 688 10.88 -26.22 -11.35
N GLU A 689 10.08 -25.59 -10.50
CA GLU A 689 10.11 -25.72 -9.04
C GLU A 689 9.44 -27.01 -8.53
N SER A 690 8.57 -27.61 -9.34
CA SER A 690 7.94 -28.89 -9.01
C SER A 690 8.98 -30.03 -8.99
N ASN A 691 8.63 -31.13 -8.33
CA ASN A 691 9.52 -32.30 -8.22
C ASN A 691 9.65 -33.10 -9.53
N ILE A 692 9.05 -32.67 -10.64
CA ILE A 692 9.08 -33.44 -11.90
C ILE A 692 10.50 -33.63 -12.44
N HIS A 693 11.38 -32.67 -12.21
CA HIS A 693 12.81 -32.68 -12.57
C HIS A 693 13.72 -33.15 -11.44
N SER A 694 13.18 -33.71 -10.35
CA SER A 694 14.02 -34.29 -9.31
C SER A 694 14.68 -35.58 -9.82
N PRO A 695 15.93 -35.86 -9.41
CA PRO A 695 16.60 -37.13 -9.73
C PRO A 695 15.75 -38.37 -9.39
N LEU A 696 15.06 -38.36 -8.23
CA LEU A 696 14.13 -39.42 -7.85
C LEU A 696 13.01 -39.63 -8.86
N LYS A 697 12.34 -38.56 -9.31
CA LYS A 697 11.25 -38.69 -10.30
C LYS A 697 11.77 -39.13 -11.67
N LYS A 698 12.97 -38.72 -12.06
CA LYS A 698 13.65 -39.20 -13.29
C LYS A 698 13.97 -40.69 -13.19
N TRP A 699 14.52 -41.13 -12.07
CA TRP A 699 14.81 -42.54 -11.79
C TRP A 699 13.54 -43.39 -11.80
N LEU A 700 12.48 -42.95 -11.11
CA LEU A 700 11.20 -43.65 -11.08
C LEU A 700 10.62 -43.85 -12.50
N ARG A 701 10.71 -42.83 -13.37
CA ARG A 701 10.26 -42.95 -14.76
C ARG A 701 11.09 -43.96 -15.55
N ARG A 702 12.42 -43.94 -15.40
CA ARG A 702 13.31 -44.88 -16.09
C ARG A 702 13.10 -46.32 -15.62
N VAL A 703 12.96 -46.55 -14.32
CA VAL A 703 12.71 -47.91 -13.78
C VAL A 703 11.31 -48.39 -14.15
N ALA A 704 10.31 -47.52 -14.19
CA ALA A 704 8.99 -47.88 -14.71
C ALA A 704 9.05 -48.30 -16.19
N ALA A 705 9.83 -47.59 -17.01
CA ALA A 705 10.04 -47.96 -18.40
C ALA A 705 10.78 -49.29 -18.54
N ALA A 706 11.83 -49.53 -17.73
CA ALA A 706 12.56 -50.80 -17.71
C ALA A 706 11.68 -51.96 -17.22
N GLN A 707 10.85 -51.74 -16.20
CA GLN A 707 9.89 -52.72 -15.70
C GLN A 707 8.85 -53.08 -16.77
N ALA A 708 8.41 -52.12 -17.59
CA ALA A 708 7.49 -52.38 -18.68
C ALA A 708 8.12 -53.18 -19.84
N GLN A 709 9.45 -53.14 -19.97
CA GLN A 709 10.22 -53.90 -20.97
C GLN A 709 10.67 -55.28 -20.46
N ASP A 710 10.67 -55.49 -19.14
CA ASP A 710 10.97 -56.78 -18.53
C ASP A 710 9.82 -57.75 -18.78
N GLY A 711 10.12 -58.94 -19.32
CA GLY A 711 9.10 -59.92 -19.70
C GLY A 711 8.27 -60.47 -18.52
N GLU A 712 8.75 -60.30 -17.29
CA GLU A 712 8.04 -60.67 -16.06
C GLU A 712 7.35 -59.46 -15.40
N GLY A 713 7.53 -58.25 -15.95
CA GLY A 713 7.02 -57.01 -15.39
C GLY A 713 7.62 -56.67 -14.03
N LEU A 714 8.85 -57.13 -13.73
CA LEU A 714 9.48 -56.93 -12.43
C LEU A 714 10.53 -55.81 -12.46
N ALA A 715 10.55 -54.97 -11.41
CA ALA A 715 11.60 -53.98 -11.23
C ALA A 715 12.80 -54.63 -10.55
N ARG A 716 13.94 -54.72 -11.25
CA ARG A 716 15.14 -55.39 -10.75
C ARG A 716 16.08 -54.41 -10.04
N CYS A 717 16.64 -54.86 -8.92
CA CYS A 717 17.62 -54.14 -8.11
C CYS A 717 19.05 -54.54 -8.50
N TYR A 718 20.04 -53.70 -8.20
CA TYR A 718 21.46 -53.97 -8.45
C TYR A 718 22.00 -55.22 -7.71
N CYS A 719 21.35 -55.64 -6.62
CA CYS A 719 21.69 -56.90 -5.93
C CYS A 719 21.01 -58.15 -6.52
N GLY A 720 20.35 -58.05 -7.67
CA GLY A 720 19.67 -59.16 -8.33
C GLY A 720 18.26 -59.45 -7.80
N ARG A 721 17.81 -58.78 -6.73
CA ARG A 721 16.44 -58.92 -6.23
C ARG A 721 15.43 -58.25 -7.18
N ALA A 722 14.31 -58.92 -7.41
CA ALA A 722 13.22 -58.42 -8.24
C ALA A 722 12.01 -58.04 -7.38
N TYR A 723 11.31 -56.97 -7.76
CA TYR A 723 10.19 -56.40 -7.02
C TYR A 723 9.00 -56.20 -7.97
N ALA A 724 7.81 -56.66 -7.56
CA ALA A 724 6.58 -56.48 -8.34
C ALA A 724 6.11 -55.02 -8.41
N HIS A 725 6.48 -54.20 -7.43
CA HIS A 725 6.06 -52.79 -7.34
C HIS A 725 7.27 -51.87 -7.14
N LEU A 726 7.30 -50.78 -7.91
CA LEU A 726 8.33 -49.72 -7.84
C LEU A 726 8.54 -49.19 -6.42
N ASN A 727 7.46 -48.98 -5.66
CA ASN A 727 7.56 -48.48 -4.28
C ASN A 727 8.36 -49.43 -3.38
N LYS A 728 8.25 -50.75 -3.59
CA LYS A 728 9.03 -51.73 -2.80
C LYS A 728 10.50 -51.74 -3.17
N LEU A 729 10.83 -51.54 -4.44
CA LEU A 729 12.22 -51.34 -4.87
C LEU A 729 12.78 -50.03 -4.31
N GLN A 730 12.00 -48.95 -4.35
CA GLN A 730 12.38 -47.67 -3.76
C GLN A 730 12.64 -47.82 -2.25
N ASP A 731 11.70 -48.40 -1.49
CA ASP A 731 11.85 -48.67 -0.05
C ASP A 731 13.12 -49.50 0.26
N HIS A 732 13.43 -50.47 -0.60
CA HIS A 732 14.63 -51.28 -0.46
C HIS A 732 15.90 -50.45 -0.64
N LEU A 733 15.97 -49.64 -1.70
CA LEU A 733 17.12 -48.78 -1.97
C LEU A 733 17.29 -47.67 -0.93
N GLU A 734 16.19 -47.11 -0.40
CA GLU A 734 16.24 -46.17 0.73
C GLU A 734 16.82 -46.84 1.98
N LYS A 735 16.38 -48.06 2.32
CA LYS A 735 16.96 -48.83 3.43
C LYS A 735 18.43 -49.15 3.24
N VAL A 736 18.85 -49.41 2.00
CA VAL A 736 20.26 -49.66 1.67
C VAL A 736 21.07 -48.36 1.81
N ARG A 737 20.57 -47.23 1.31
CA ARG A 737 21.17 -45.89 1.48
C ARG A 737 21.34 -45.55 2.95
N ASP A 738 20.29 -45.70 3.74
CA ASP A 738 20.26 -45.26 5.14
C ASP A 738 21.18 -46.10 6.04
N LYS A 739 21.50 -47.34 5.64
CA LYS A 739 22.50 -48.19 6.32
C LYS A 739 23.94 -47.84 5.97
N GLY A 740 24.18 -46.97 4.99
CA GLY A 740 25.50 -46.69 4.43
C GLY A 740 25.90 -47.77 3.42
N VAL A 741 26.13 -47.37 2.17
CA VAL A 741 26.54 -48.28 1.09
C VAL A 741 28.06 -48.22 0.96
N GLU A 742 28.74 -49.31 1.31
CA GLU A 742 30.19 -49.45 1.12
C GLU A 742 30.55 -49.64 -0.36
N GLN A 743 31.78 -49.30 -0.77
CA GLN A 743 32.22 -49.38 -2.17
C GLN A 743 32.10 -50.79 -2.77
N ASP A 744 32.28 -51.82 -1.95
CA ASP A 744 32.21 -53.23 -2.37
C ASP A 744 30.76 -53.75 -2.48
N ASN A 745 29.77 -52.95 -2.08
CA ASN A 745 28.37 -53.33 -2.13
C ASN A 745 27.88 -53.27 -3.59
N PRO A 746 27.16 -54.29 -4.11
CA PRO A 746 26.65 -54.29 -5.48
C PRO A 746 25.70 -53.12 -5.78
N HIS A 747 25.12 -52.49 -4.75
CA HIS A 747 24.30 -51.29 -4.94
C HIS A 747 25.13 -50.01 -5.15
N PHE A 748 26.40 -49.95 -4.73
CA PHE A 748 27.17 -48.71 -4.69
C PHE A 748 27.32 -48.07 -6.07
N ALA A 749 27.77 -48.85 -7.06
CA ALA A 749 27.96 -48.37 -8.42
C ALA A 749 26.64 -47.87 -9.04
N GLY A 750 25.58 -48.69 -8.97
CA GLY A 750 24.28 -48.35 -9.54
C GLY A 750 23.59 -47.17 -8.84
N MET A 751 23.65 -47.09 -7.51
CA MET A 751 23.10 -45.97 -6.75
C MET A 751 23.90 -44.68 -6.97
N THR A 752 25.21 -44.77 -7.19
CA THR A 752 26.05 -43.61 -7.52
C THR A 752 25.73 -43.08 -8.90
N GLU A 753 25.68 -43.95 -9.91
CA GLU A 753 25.32 -43.61 -11.29
C GLU A 753 23.93 -42.97 -11.35
N ASP A 754 22.98 -43.53 -10.60
CA ASP A 754 21.60 -43.07 -10.58
C ASP A 754 21.39 -41.82 -9.75
N GLY A 755 22.37 -41.39 -8.96
CA GLY A 755 22.33 -40.17 -8.15
C GLY A 755 21.64 -40.31 -6.79
N TRP A 756 21.37 -41.53 -6.33
CA TRP A 756 20.76 -41.81 -5.01
C TRP A 756 21.57 -41.26 -3.83
N LEU A 757 22.89 -41.17 -4.01
CA LEU A 757 23.81 -40.64 -3.00
C LEU A 757 23.98 -39.11 -3.09
N GLN A 758 23.30 -38.43 -4.03
CA GLN A 758 23.31 -36.97 -4.11
C GLN A 758 22.42 -36.36 -3.02
N LEU A 759 22.92 -35.33 -2.34
CA LEU A 759 22.20 -34.59 -1.28
C LEU A 759 20.83 -34.03 -1.71
N ASN A 760 20.57 -33.92 -3.02
CA ASN A 760 19.35 -33.36 -3.60
C ASN A 760 18.50 -34.39 -4.36
N TRP A 761 18.60 -35.67 -4.01
CA TRP A 761 17.88 -36.77 -4.66
C TRP A 761 16.37 -36.52 -4.84
N GLU A 762 15.69 -36.06 -3.79
CA GLU A 762 14.22 -35.96 -3.76
C GLU A 762 13.68 -34.64 -4.32
N LYS A 763 14.52 -33.60 -4.42
CA LYS A 763 14.12 -32.22 -4.73
C LYS A 763 14.63 -31.81 -6.10
N SER A 764 13.87 -30.99 -6.83
CA SER A 764 14.35 -30.41 -8.09
C SER A 764 15.64 -29.62 -7.84
N ARG A 765 16.59 -29.61 -8.80
CA ARG A 765 17.84 -28.83 -8.67
C ARG A 765 17.55 -27.35 -8.40
N ARG A 766 16.47 -26.81 -8.96
CA ARG A 766 16.02 -25.43 -8.73
C ARG A 766 15.37 -25.24 -7.35
N SER A 767 14.64 -26.24 -6.84
CA SER A 767 14.17 -26.28 -5.44
C SER A 767 15.32 -26.31 -4.43
N VAL A 768 16.39 -27.05 -4.75
CA VAL A 768 17.61 -27.10 -3.92
C VAL A 768 18.45 -25.85 -4.05
N ASN A 769 18.53 -25.20 -5.20
CA ASN A 769 19.19 -23.90 -5.29
C ASN A 769 18.44 -22.84 -4.47
N ASN A 770 17.11 -22.90 -4.41
CA ASN A 770 16.35 -22.03 -3.51
C ASN A 770 16.58 -22.42 -2.04
N SER A 771 16.60 -23.72 -1.71
CA SER A 771 16.86 -24.22 -0.35
C SER A 771 18.30 -23.99 0.11
N ARG A 772 19.30 -24.10 -0.78
CA ARG A 772 20.72 -23.81 -0.57
C ARG A 772 20.97 -22.32 -0.56
N ARG A 773 20.24 -21.50 -1.31
CA ARG A 773 20.24 -20.04 -1.14
C ARG A 773 19.75 -19.69 0.26
N ILE A 774 18.63 -20.28 0.70
CA ILE A 774 18.08 -20.12 2.04
C ILE A 774 19.03 -20.68 3.11
N GLN A 775 19.68 -21.83 2.89
CA GLN A 775 20.63 -22.42 3.83
C GLN A 775 21.99 -21.72 3.82
N ALA A 776 22.43 -21.17 2.69
CA ALA A 776 23.65 -20.36 2.58
C ALA A 776 23.43 -18.96 3.15
N GLU A 777 22.22 -18.39 3.02
CA GLU A 777 21.81 -17.23 3.81
C GLU A 777 21.84 -17.56 5.30
N ARG A 778 21.30 -18.71 5.72
CA ARG A 778 21.34 -19.14 7.14
C ARG A 778 22.74 -19.52 7.62
N GLN A 779 23.60 -20.01 6.74
CA GLN A 779 24.98 -20.38 7.05
C GLN A 779 25.88 -19.16 7.05
N ARG A 780 25.65 -18.17 6.17
CA ARG A 780 26.22 -16.83 6.28
C ARG A 780 25.72 -16.14 7.55
N GLU A 781 24.44 -16.25 7.90
CA GLU A 781 23.92 -15.80 9.20
C GLU A 781 24.66 -16.50 10.37
N ARG A 782 25.00 -17.80 10.27
CA ARG A 782 25.77 -18.53 11.30
C ARG A 782 27.27 -18.20 11.32
N GLU A 783 27.88 -17.95 10.16
CA GLU A 783 29.29 -17.56 10.00
C GLU A 783 29.50 -16.11 10.44
N ASP A 784 28.53 -15.22 10.18
CA ASP A 784 28.48 -13.84 10.67
C ASP A 784 28.17 -13.77 12.17
N LEU A 785 27.39 -14.71 12.71
CA LEU A 785 27.24 -14.89 14.17
C LEU A 785 28.50 -15.48 14.84
N GLY A 786 29.39 -16.13 14.08
CA GLY A 786 30.59 -16.80 14.58
C GLY A 786 31.90 -16.03 14.40
N ARG A 787 31.94 -14.94 13.61
CA ARG A 787 33.11 -14.07 13.47
C ARG A 787 32.88 -12.72 14.15
N VAL A 788 33.17 -12.68 15.45
CA VAL A 788 33.44 -11.44 16.17
C VAL A 788 34.95 -11.33 16.41
N ARG A 789 35.65 -10.47 15.64
CA ARG A 789 36.68 -9.49 16.08
C ARG A 789 37.39 -8.79 14.89
N PRO A 790 37.96 -7.60 15.08
CA PRO A 790 37.49 -6.37 14.43
C PRO A 790 38.25 -6.04 13.13
N GLN A 791 37.52 -5.57 12.13
CA GLN A 791 38.04 -4.57 11.21
C GLN A 791 37.39 -3.24 11.58
N VAL A 792 37.97 -2.56 12.57
CA VAL A 792 37.85 -1.11 12.70
C VAL A 792 39.25 -0.59 12.45
N GLU A 793 39.56 -0.38 11.17
CA GLU A 793 40.63 0.49 10.68
C GLU A 793 40.56 0.42 9.16
N VAL A 794 39.81 1.36 8.60
CA VAL A 794 39.92 2.01 7.27
C VAL A 794 38.54 2.60 7.01
N LEU A 795 38.20 3.73 7.64
CA LEU A 795 37.19 4.69 7.14
C LEU A 795 37.23 6.03 7.92
N THR A 796 38.40 6.45 8.39
CA THR A 796 38.64 7.84 8.82
C THR A 796 39.78 8.45 8.02
N GLU A 797 39.76 8.28 6.69
CA GLU A 797 40.59 9.04 5.76
C GLU A 797 39.89 9.08 4.39
N ARG A 798 38.85 9.90 4.29
CA ARG A 798 38.50 10.56 3.02
C ARG A 798 38.37 12.04 3.29
N VAL A 799 39.51 12.70 3.21
CA VAL A 799 39.62 14.14 2.97
C VAL A 799 39.00 14.41 1.59
N PRO A 800 38.08 15.39 1.44
CA PRO A 800 37.73 15.90 0.12
C PRO A 800 38.92 16.67 -0.43
N SER A 801 39.75 16.03 -1.26
CA SER A 801 40.78 16.69 -2.04
C SER A 801 40.18 17.31 -3.30
N THR A 802 39.50 18.44 -3.14
CA THR A 802 39.39 19.48 -4.17
C THR A 802 39.07 20.79 -3.48
N ILE A 803 40.13 21.44 -2.99
CA ILE A 803 40.14 22.88 -2.78
C ILE A 803 40.05 23.51 -4.18
N VAL A 804 38.85 23.87 -4.61
CA VAL A 804 38.70 24.92 -5.61
C VAL A 804 39.02 26.23 -4.89
N ARG A 805 40.29 26.63 -4.98
CA ARG A 805 40.73 27.97 -4.59
C ARG A 805 40.11 28.94 -5.59
N GLY A 806 39.15 29.73 -5.13
CA GLY A 806 38.67 30.91 -5.83
C GLY A 806 37.20 30.82 -6.22
N ALA A 807 36.30 31.11 -5.28
CA ALA A 807 35.04 31.80 -5.52
C ALA A 807 34.21 31.82 -4.22
N TYR A 808 34.61 32.62 -3.22
CA TYR A 808 33.70 33.07 -2.17
C TYR A 808 34.19 34.44 -1.67
N SER A 809 33.82 35.49 -2.41
CA SER A 809 33.77 36.86 -1.92
C SER A 809 32.29 37.22 -1.72
N GLY A 810 31.69 36.64 -0.69
CA GLY A 810 30.40 37.08 -0.15
C GLY A 810 30.61 37.70 1.24
N PRO A 811 29.78 38.68 1.65
CA PRO A 811 29.93 39.33 2.94
C PRO A 811 29.70 38.32 4.06
N GLN A 812 30.69 38.21 4.95
CA GLN A 812 30.66 37.29 6.09
C GLN A 812 29.50 37.64 7.02
N ASP A 813 28.52 36.73 7.17
CA ASP A 813 27.51 36.82 8.24
C ASP A 813 28.23 36.76 9.60
N PRO A 814 28.27 37.86 10.38
CA PRO A 814 28.95 37.89 11.66
C PRO A 814 28.33 36.90 12.66
N ALA A 815 27.05 36.55 12.50
CA ALA A 815 26.35 35.60 13.35
C ALA A 815 26.72 34.14 13.04
N ALA A 816 27.10 33.81 11.80
CA ALA A 816 27.62 32.50 11.43
C ALA A 816 29.06 32.32 11.92
N THR A 817 29.90 33.35 11.75
CA THR A 817 31.29 33.35 12.27
C THR A 817 31.32 33.24 13.79
N LYS A 818 30.44 33.96 14.49
CA LYS A 818 30.31 33.88 15.96
C LYS A 818 29.82 32.51 16.43
N ARG A 819 28.83 31.91 15.73
CA ARG A 819 28.36 30.55 16.06
C ARG A 819 29.45 29.48 15.87
N MET A 820 30.27 29.62 14.84
CA MET A 820 31.40 28.73 14.61
C MET A 820 32.49 28.92 15.67
N GLN A 821 32.82 30.16 16.04
CA GLN A 821 33.76 30.45 17.13
C GLN A 821 33.27 29.94 18.49
N ASP A 822 31.99 30.12 18.81
CA ASP A 822 31.37 29.58 20.03
C ASP A 822 31.41 28.05 20.04
N PHE A 823 31.19 27.39 18.90
CA PHE A 823 31.30 25.94 18.77
C PHE A 823 32.74 25.44 18.98
N MET A 824 33.73 26.12 18.39
CA MET A 824 35.14 25.79 18.58
C MET A 824 35.61 26.01 20.02
N GLN A 825 35.16 27.09 20.67
CA GLN A 825 35.46 27.33 22.09
C GLN A 825 34.78 26.30 23.01
N ARG A 826 33.54 25.88 22.72
CA ARG A 826 32.80 24.84 23.47
C ARG A 826 33.35 23.43 23.32
N THR A 827 34.13 23.18 22.28
CA THR A 827 34.72 21.86 22.00
C THR A 827 36.20 21.79 22.35
N ALA A 828 36.85 22.92 22.61
CA ALA A 828 38.27 23.01 22.96
C ALA A 828 38.67 22.31 24.28
N HIS A 829 37.70 22.06 25.17
CA HIS A 829 37.89 21.40 26.47
C HIS A 829 37.49 19.92 26.49
N LEU A 830 37.05 19.36 25.36
CA LEU A 830 36.81 17.92 25.24
C LEU A 830 38.16 17.19 25.16
N PRO A 831 38.39 16.14 25.98
CA PRO A 831 39.67 15.45 26.02
C PRO A 831 39.94 14.76 24.67
N LYS A 832 41.09 15.08 24.07
CA LYS A 832 41.60 14.37 22.89
C LYS A 832 41.98 12.96 23.33
N LEU A 833 41.26 11.96 22.83
CA LEU A 833 41.61 10.55 23.01
C LEU A 833 42.90 10.27 22.24
N THR A 834 44.03 10.34 22.94
CA THR A 834 45.32 9.87 22.42
C THR A 834 45.56 8.42 22.87
N PRO A 835 46.34 7.63 22.11
CA PRO A 835 46.72 6.27 22.54
C PRO A 835 47.34 6.23 23.95
N GLN A 836 48.04 7.30 24.36
CA GLN A 836 48.60 7.44 25.71
C GLN A 836 47.52 7.64 26.78
N SER A 837 46.43 8.37 26.48
CA SER A 837 45.29 8.55 27.41
C SER A 837 44.50 7.27 27.63
N LEU A 838 44.48 6.36 26.65
CA LEU A 838 43.88 5.03 26.78
C LEU A 838 44.77 4.11 27.62
N LYS A 839 46.10 4.14 27.38
CA LYS A 839 47.07 3.35 28.15
C LYS A 839 47.10 3.72 29.64
N ALA A 840 47.05 5.02 29.95
CA ALA A 840 46.98 5.50 31.33
C ALA A 840 45.67 5.11 32.03
N LYS A 841 44.56 4.97 31.28
CA LYS A 841 43.26 4.57 31.81
C LYS A 841 43.20 3.06 32.09
N ASP A 842 43.88 2.25 31.28
CA ASP A 842 43.99 0.80 31.48
C ASP A 842 44.94 0.46 32.63
N GLU A 843 46.05 1.20 32.78
CA GLU A 843 46.95 1.09 33.93
C GLU A 843 46.28 1.53 35.24
N ALA A 844 45.44 2.57 35.22
CA ALA A 844 44.68 3.03 36.39
C ALA A 844 43.58 2.06 36.84
N ASN A 845 43.13 1.15 35.96
CA ASN A 845 42.05 0.20 36.25
C ASN A 845 42.54 -1.19 36.71
N GLY A 846 43.83 -1.35 37.00
CA GLY A 846 44.38 -2.60 37.56
C GLY A 846 44.31 -3.81 36.63
N GLY A 847 44.23 -3.60 35.30
CA GLY A 847 44.28 -4.66 34.31
C GLY A 847 45.70 -5.16 34.10
N GLY A 848 45.96 -6.44 34.35
CA GLY A 848 47.25 -7.08 34.08
C GLY A 848 47.72 -6.87 32.64
N SER A 849 49.01 -6.58 32.47
CA SER A 849 49.65 -6.30 31.19
C SER A 849 49.48 -7.46 30.22
N VAL A 850 48.69 -7.26 29.17
CA VAL A 850 48.69 -8.15 27.99
C VAL A 850 49.80 -7.65 27.07
N GLU A 851 50.92 -8.36 27.04
CA GLU A 851 51.96 -8.13 26.03
C GLU A 851 51.52 -8.70 24.68
N TRP A 852 51.62 -7.86 23.65
CA TRP A 852 51.17 -8.17 22.29
C TRP A 852 52.25 -8.96 21.55
N VAL A 853 52.00 -10.24 21.28
CA VAL A 853 52.82 -11.07 20.38
C VAL A 853 52.55 -10.63 18.94
N THR A 854 53.61 -10.39 18.18
CA THR A 854 53.52 -9.89 16.80
C THR A 854 53.06 -10.99 15.82
N LYS A 855 52.45 -10.59 14.70
CA LYS A 855 52.00 -11.51 13.63
C LYS A 855 53.14 -12.36 13.03
N GLU A 856 54.40 -11.91 13.16
CA GLU A 856 55.58 -12.64 12.70
C GLU A 856 55.99 -13.79 13.64
N GLU A 857 55.77 -13.66 14.94
CA GLU A 857 56.06 -14.72 15.92
C GLU A 857 55.08 -15.90 15.80
N LEU A 858 53.84 -15.63 15.39
CA LEU A 858 52.81 -16.65 15.15
C LEU A 858 53.08 -17.53 13.92
N ARG A 859 53.94 -17.11 12.99
CA ARG A 859 54.22 -17.83 11.74
C ARG A 859 55.37 -18.83 11.83
N ARG A 860 56.18 -18.83 12.90
CA ARG A 860 57.39 -19.67 13.01
C ARG A 860 57.19 -21.04 13.68
N GLY A 861 55.95 -21.51 13.80
CA GLY A 861 55.62 -22.71 14.58
C GLY A 861 55.62 -22.42 16.09
N PRO A 862 54.98 -23.27 16.91
CA PRO A 862 54.75 -22.96 18.31
C PRO A 862 56.07 -22.79 19.05
N SER A 863 56.30 -21.59 19.59
CA SER A 863 57.46 -21.30 20.43
C SER A 863 57.48 -22.23 21.64
N GLU A 864 58.66 -22.48 22.21
CA GLU A 864 58.83 -23.20 23.48
C GLU A 864 57.89 -22.65 24.57
N HIS A 865 57.64 -21.34 24.54
CA HIS A 865 56.71 -20.67 25.43
C HIS A 865 55.24 -21.08 25.20
N TYR A 866 54.79 -21.19 23.94
CA TYR A 866 53.46 -21.69 23.62
C TYR A 866 53.28 -23.14 24.08
N LYS A 867 54.30 -23.98 23.90
CA LYS A 867 54.27 -25.37 24.37
C LYS A 867 54.18 -25.43 25.89
N TRP A 868 55.00 -24.64 26.60
CA TRP A 868 54.99 -24.55 28.05
C TRP A 868 53.62 -24.08 28.59
N VAL A 869 53.01 -23.04 28.01
CA VAL A 869 51.68 -22.56 28.41
C VAL A 869 50.60 -23.64 28.22
N MET A 870 50.67 -24.40 27.13
CA MET A 870 49.71 -25.48 26.87
C MET A 870 49.94 -26.69 27.79
N GLU A 871 51.18 -26.93 28.23
CA GLU A 871 51.54 -27.98 29.17
C GLU A 871 51.14 -27.62 30.61
N SER A 872 51.37 -26.39 31.04
CA SER A 872 50.88 -25.87 32.34
C SER A 872 49.36 -25.84 32.41
N LEU A 873 48.66 -25.50 31.32
CA LEU A 873 47.19 -25.58 31.27
C LEU A 873 46.70 -27.03 31.38
N LYS A 874 47.40 -27.98 30.75
CA LYS A 874 47.07 -29.42 30.84
C LYS A 874 47.29 -29.97 32.26
N GLU A 875 48.36 -29.55 32.94
CA GLU A 875 48.64 -29.91 34.34
C GLU A 875 47.60 -29.32 35.30
N MET A 876 47.16 -28.08 35.09
CA MET A 876 46.14 -27.45 35.93
C MET A 876 44.75 -28.05 35.76
N THR A 877 44.40 -28.57 34.57
CA THR A 877 43.02 -28.99 34.26
C THR A 877 42.80 -30.50 34.10
N GLY A 878 43.85 -31.32 34.04
CA GLY A 878 43.74 -32.79 34.00
C GLY A 878 43.15 -33.40 32.71
N GLU A 879 42.74 -32.61 31.72
CA GLU A 879 42.17 -33.07 30.44
C GLU A 879 42.79 -32.34 29.22
N PRO A 880 42.82 -32.97 28.02
CA PRO A 880 43.43 -32.37 26.84
C PRO A 880 42.62 -31.18 26.28
N PRO A 881 43.29 -30.11 25.80
CA PRO A 881 42.67 -28.79 25.61
C PRO A 881 41.69 -28.68 24.42
N ALA A 882 41.64 -29.70 23.55
CA ALA A 882 40.96 -29.63 22.27
C ALA A 882 39.42 -29.56 22.37
N LYS A 883 38.81 -29.89 23.52
CA LYS A 883 37.35 -29.92 23.67
C LYS A 883 36.71 -28.60 24.13
N LYS A 884 37.47 -27.65 24.69
CA LYS A 884 36.91 -26.35 25.12
C LYS A 884 37.22 -25.20 24.17
N ALA A 885 38.27 -25.28 23.35
CA ALA A 885 38.64 -24.23 22.39
C ALA A 885 37.70 -24.10 21.16
N ARG A 886 36.59 -24.86 21.12
CA ARG A 886 35.56 -24.80 20.06
C ARG A 886 34.23 -24.18 20.51
N LYS A 887 34.17 -23.68 21.76
CA LYS A 887 33.11 -22.83 22.30
C LYS A 887 33.72 -21.49 22.67
#